data_AF-B4D4E4-F1
#
_entry.id   AF-B4D4E4-F1
#
_cell.length_a   1.000
_cell.length_b   1.000
_cell.length_c   1.000
_cell.angle_alpha   90.00
_cell.angle_beta   90.00
_cell.angle_gamma   90.00
#
_symmetry.space_group_name_H-M   'P 1'
#
loop_
_entity.id
_entity.type
_entity.pdbx_description
1 polymer ?
#
loop_
_entity_poly.entity_id
_entity_poly.type
_entity_poly.pdbx_seq_one_letter_code
_entity_poly.pdbx_strand_id
1 'polypeptide(L)'
;MLDVFPHAPYGSQRRKFLTLIALSLAMIGAVGVARAADSSHPNILFLMADDWSWPNASSLGDPVIKTPTFDRVAREGVMFTNAHVASPSCTPSRNAIATGQWPWRLGDGANLGGSLRANEPTYADLLHAAGYRIGFCGKGAEPSPYKFTHHDPFGPQFKSFVEFYEQQRAGEPFCFWFGCDDPHRPYRYEEGERNGLDPAKVKLPACLPDNETTRKDFCDYLFRTQRYDTDCRAILALLEQAGDLENTIVVMSGDNGLPFPRCKATLYDTGTHAPLAIRWGAKVKGGRTLTDFVSLTDLAPTFLAAAGVMPPETMTGRSLLPILTSGKSDLADLTHRFVLTGMERHVFPYPCRAIRNASFSYIRNYNPETWHKEEARFSEHKTNFTNGEWPKDAGAFLFNIDPSPTKQYLLEHRNEPAMKPFFEMACGLHPEEELYDLKNDPAELHNVAADPRFARARANLSALLDSKLVASQDPRMVVTGRQTRHIEGWTVLISDELLKNQAAATVRAVELLAGHLKEIIRVMPPSAVALLQTVPIWISPEYPHFAPHAEYHPDINWVRANGRDPLVAKGVEMTNVRIFEAETKRMPVFVLHELAHAYHDQVLGFDNPEIKAAYERAKSSGSYDRVERFIAPGATRHFRARLCDDERSGEYFAECTRVIFRPQRLVSLRPASNWPSTTRRC
;
A
#
# COMPACT_ATOMS: atom_id res chain seq x y z
N MET A 1 -34.29 1.57 -2.26
CA MET A 1 -33.96 1.71 -0.82
C MET A 1 -33.28 3.07 -0.68
N LEU A 2 -34.06 4.12 -0.98
CA LEU A 2 -33.66 5.52 -1.11
C LEU A 2 -34.57 6.32 -0.16
N ASP A 3 -34.03 7.42 0.37
CA ASP A 3 -34.59 8.36 1.36
C ASP A 3 -34.28 8.07 2.83
N VAL A 4 -33.11 8.52 3.29
CA VAL A 4 -32.92 9.23 4.58
C VAL A 4 -31.77 10.22 4.39
N PHE A 5 -31.81 11.36 5.09
CA PHE A 5 -30.81 12.45 5.25
C PHE A 5 -31.13 13.77 4.53
N PRO A 6 -31.72 14.75 5.23
CA PRO A 6 -31.66 16.15 4.82
C PRO A 6 -30.30 16.74 5.21
N HIS A 7 -29.50 17.15 4.22
CA HIS A 7 -28.35 18.02 4.44
C HIS A 7 -28.85 19.47 4.60
N ALA A 8 -28.57 20.09 5.75
CA ALA A 8 -28.76 21.52 5.93
C ALA A 8 -27.61 22.30 5.27
N PRO A 9 -27.88 23.36 4.49
CA PRO A 9 -26.83 24.16 3.88
C PRO A 9 -26.22 25.14 4.90
N TYR A 10 -24.92 24.98 5.18
CA TYR A 10 -24.13 25.97 5.92
C TYR A 10 -23.82 27.17 5.01
N GLY A 11 -24.74 28.14 5.00
CA GLY A 11 -24.58 29.42 4.33
C GLY A 11 -25.05 30.56 5.24
N SER A 12 -24.23 31.61 5.36
CA SER A 12 -24.51 32.90 6.02
C SER A 12 -24.34 33.02 7.54
N GLN A 13 -23.09 33.04 8.03
CA GLN A 13 -22.74 33.76 9.27
C GLN A 13 -21.38 34.49 9.12
N ARG A 14 -21.15 35.16 7.98
CA ARG A 14 -19.86 35.81 7.66
C ARG A 14 -19.74 37.31 7.98
N ARG A 15 -20.64 37.88 8.79
CA ARG A 15 -20.52 39.30 9.21
C ARG A 15 -20.94 39.50 10.66
N LYS A 16 -20.12 39.01 11.60
CA LYS A 16 -20.06 39.44 13.02
C LYS A 16 -18.88 38.80 13.81
N PHE A 17 -17.80 38.40 13.15
CA PHE A 17 -16.75 37.55 13.76
C PHE A 17 -15.37 38.24 13.92
N LEU A 18 -15.27 39.56 13.72
CA LEU A 18 -14.00 40.30 13.77
C LEU A 18 -13.91 41.33 14.91
N THR A 19 -14.72 41.22 15.96
CA THR A 19 -14.72 42.21 17.07
C THR A 19 -14.86 41.59 18.46
N LEU A 20 -14.49 40.32 18.63
CA LEU A 20 -14.57 39.61 19.92
C LEU A 20 -13.31 38.81 20.27
N ILE A 21 -12.16 39.14 19.65
CA ILE A 21 -10.85 38.52 19.93
C ILE A 21 -9.93 39.45 20.76
N ALA A 22 -10.34 40.69 21.04
CA ALA A 22 -9.49 41.68 21.72
C ALA A 22 -9.78 41.91 23.22
N LEU A 23 -10.68 41.15 23.87
CA LEU A 23 -11.05 41.39 25.27
C LEU A 23 -11.15 40.11 26.13
N SER A 24 -10.23 39.18 25.89
CA SER A 24 -9.88 38.13 26.87
C SER A 24 -8.36 38.07 27.14
N LEU A 25 -7.60 39.02 26.56
CA LEU A 25 -6.22 39.31 26.92
C LEU A 25 -6.16 40.24 28.14
N ALA A 26 -6.22 39.66 29.34
CA ALA A 26 -5.53 40.15 30.53
C ALA A 26 -5.97 39.27 31.71
N MET A 27 -5.01 38.73 32.45
CA MET A 27 -5.14 37.88 33.65
C MET A 27 -5.03 36.37 33.44
N ILE A 28 -3.95 35.91 32.81
CA ILE A 28 -3.26 34.71 33.29
C ILE A 28 -1.78 35.07 33.45
N GLY A 29 -1.44 35.54 34.64
CA GLY A 29 -0.06 35.74 35.06
C GLY A 29 0.59 34.40 35.40
N ALA A 30 1.72 34.15 34.75
CA ALA A 30 2.90 33.43 35.23
C ALA A 30 2.70 32.28 36.26
N VAL A 31 2.50 31.07 35.74
CA VAL A 31 3.26 29.89 36.18
C VAL A 31 3.59 29.07 34.92
N GLY A 32 4.68 29.43 34.25
CA GLY A 32 5.23 28.62 33.17
C GLY A 32 5.97 27.42 33.75
N VAL A 33 5.26 26.34 34.04
CA VAL A 33 5.88 25.02 34.04
C VAL A 33 5.84 24.56 32.58
N ALA A 34 7.00 24.60 31.92
CA ALA A 34 7.16 23.93 30.64
C ALA A 34 6.74 22.47 30.82
N ARG A 35 5.69 22.04 30.11
CA ARG A 35 5.32 20.62 30.02
C ARG A 35 6.44 19.89 29.29
N ALA A 36 7.41 19.38 30.04
CA ALA A 36 8.34 18.39 29.51
C ALA A 36 7.54 17.10 29.31
N ALA A 37 7.19 16.79 28.06
CA ALA A 37 6.60 15.52 27.66
C ALA A 37 7.66 14.42 27.77
N ASP A 38 7.83 13.88 28.97
CA ASP A 38 8.48 12.58 29.18
C ASP A 38 7.39 11.48 29.09
N SER A 39 6.61 11.47 28.00
CA SER A 39 5.68 10.37 27.73
C SER A 39 6.37 9.37 26.82
N SER A 40 6.46 8.11 27.28
CA SER A 40 6.93 6.98 26.47
C SER A 40 6.09 6.73 25.21
N HIS A 41 4.96 7.42 25.06
CA HIS A 41 3.96 7.27 24.00
C HIS A 41 3.73 8.61 23.28
N PRO A 42 3.86 8.67 21.95
CA PRO A 42 3.58 9.90 21.18
C PRO A 42 2.08 10.15 21.01
N ASN A 43 1.72 11.40 20.75
CA ASN A 43 0.40 11.70 20.18
C ASN A 43 0.38 11.37 18.69
N ILE A 44 -0.81 11.16 18.13
CA ILE A 44 -1.00 10.83 16.72
C ILE A 44 -2.08 11.75 16.15
N LEU A 45 -1.74 12.49 15.10
CA LEU A 45 -2.65 13.36 14.37
C LEU A 45 -2.62 12.99 12.89
N PHE A 46 -3.76 12.50 12.39
CA PHE A 46 -3.97 12.24 10.97
C PHE A 46 -4.75 13.40 10.36
N LEU A 47 -4.13 14.12 9.44
CA LEU A 47 -4.75 15.14 8.62
C LEU A 47 -5.04 14.53 7.24
N MET A 48 -6.31 14.23 6.95
CA MET A 48 -6.73 13.56 5.72
C MET A 48 -7.58 14.49 4.86
N ALA A 49 -7.27 14.58 3.57
CA ALA A 49 -8.10 15.25 2.57
C ALA A 49 -8.89 14.23 1.72
N ASP A 50 -10.10 14.58 1.33
CA ASP A 50 -10.98 13.75 0.48
C ASP A 50 -10.73 14.08 -1.01
N ASP A 51 -10.24 13.11 -1.79
CA ASP A 51 -9.85 13.25 -3.21
C ASP A 51 -8.55 14.06 -3.52
N TRP A 52 -7.64 14.24 -2.54
CA TRP A 52 -6.35 14.88 -2.80
C TRP A 52 -5.32 13.91 -3.38
N SER A 53 -4.76 14.23 -4.56
CA SER A 53 -3.87 13.33 -5.31
C SER A 53 -2.50 13.93 -5.59
N TRP A 54 -1.52 13.05 -5.74
CA TRP A 54 -0.18 13.41 -6.21
C TRP A 54 -0.25 13.84 -7.69
N PRO A 55 0.53 14.86 -8.14
CA PRO A 55 1.53 15.63 -7.42
C PRO A 55 1.02 17.01 -6.94
N ASN A 56 -0.28 17.19 -6.66
CA ASN A 56 -0.85 18.54 -6.47
C ASN A 56 -0.52 19.16 -5.09
N ALA A 57 0.76 19.50 -4.87
CA ALA A 57 1.28 20.26 -3.75
C ALA A 57 2.52 21.06 -4.19
N SER A 58 2.84 22.18 -3.53
CA SER A 58 3.96 23.03 -3.92
C SER A 58 5.32 22.33 -3.79
N SER A 59 5.57 21.60 -2.71
CA SER A 59 6.78 20.77 -2.54
C SER A 59 6.88 19.59 -3.50
N LEU A 60 5.79 19.23 -4.18
CA LEU A 60 5.74 18.16 -5.18
C LEU A 60 5.92 18.68 -6.61
N GLY A 61 6.14 19.99 -6.78
CA GLY A 61 6.44 20.61 -8.06
C GLY A 61 5.22 21.08 -8.86
N ASP A 62 4.03 21.13 -8.26
CA ASP A 62 2.89 21.81 -8.88
C ASP A 62 3.15 23.33 -8.96
N PRO A 63 3.03 23.95 -10.15
CA PRO A 63 3.45 25.35 -10.36
C PRO A 63 2.41 26.38 -9.90
N VAL A 64 1.19 25.97 -9.54
CA VAL A 64 0.07 26.89 -9.26
C VAL A 64 -0.35 26.83 -7.80
N ILE A 65 -0.43 25.63 -7.23
CA ILE A 65 -0.94 25.43 -5.87
C ILE A 65 0.04 25.93 -4.81
N LYS A 66 -0.49 26.40 -3.68
CA LYS A 66 0.30 26.79 -2.50
C LYS A 66 -0.12 25.96 -1.29
N THR A 67 0.76 25.07 -0.85
CA THR A 67 0.53 24.18 0.31
C THR A 67 1.64 24.32 1.36
N PRO A 68 1.85 25.52 1.94
CA PRO A 68 2.95 25.75 2.87
C PRO A 68 2.88 24.92 4.16
N THR A 69 1.70 24.45 4.57
CA THR A 69 1.55 23.56 5.73
C THR A 69 2.04 22.16 5.39
N PHE A 70 1.63 21.60 4.25
CA PHE A 70 2.19 20.32 3.77
C PHE A 70 3.70 20.41 3.55
N ASP A 71 4.17 21.50 2.93
CA ASP A 71 5.61 21.72 2.70
C ASP A 71 6.39 21.82 4.02
N ARG A 72 5.77 22.36 5.08
CA ARG A 72 6.34 22.37 6.44
C ARG A 72 6.44 20.95 6.99
N VAL A 73 5.37 20.16 6.93
CA VAL A 73 5.38 18.76 7.43
C VAL A 73 6.41 17.92 6.66
N ALA A 74 6.49 18.07 5.35
CA ALA A 74 7.50 17.41 4.51
C ALA A 74 8.93 17.84 4.89
N ARG A 75 9.18 19.16 5.03
CA ARG A 75 10.50 19.70 5.39
C ARG A 75 10.94 19.30 6.80
N GLU A 76 10.03 19.29 7.76
CA GLU A 76 10.33 18.92 9.16
C GLU A 76 10.28 17.40 9.39
N GLY A 77 9.85 16.62 8.40
CA GLY A 77 9.69 15.19 8.49
C GLY A 77 10.24 14.44 7.28
N VAL A 78 9.44 13.49 6.79
CA VAL A 78 9.74 12.64 5.64
C VAL A 78 8.62 12.78 4.62
N MET A 79 8.99 13.05 3.37
CA MET A 79 8.11 13.03 2.21
C MET A 79 8.28 11.72 1.44
N PHE A 80 7.17 11.05 1.12
CA PHE A 80 7.19 9.83 0.31
C PHE A 80 6.76 10.14 -1.12
N THR A 81 7.56 9.73 -2.11
CA THR A 81 7.25 10.01 -3.52
C THR A 81 6.44 8.91 -4.20
N ASN A 82 6.34 7.72 -3.58
CA ASN A 82 5.59 6.57 -4.12
C ASN A 82 4.63 6.05 -3.04
N ALA A 83 3.74 6.91 -2.55
CA ALA A 83 2.70 6.55 -1.59
C ALA A 83 1.37 6.30 -2.32
N HIS A 84 0.77 5.13 -2.11
CA HIS A 84 -0.48 4.76 -2.79
C HIS A 84 -1.58 4.36 -1.81
N VAL A 85 -2.82 4.65 -2.17
CA VAL A 85 -4.00 4.12 -1.48
C VAL A 85 -4.23 2.69 -1.93
N ALA A 86 -4.70 1.83 -1.02
CA ALA A 86 -4.96 0.43 -1.37
C ALA A 86 -6.23 0.26 -2.23
N SER A 87 -7.16 1.22 -2.16
CA SER A 87 -8.36 1.27 -2.99
C SER A 87 -8.64 2.72 -3.40
N PRO A 88 -8.89 3.03 -4.69
CA PRO A 88 -9.11 4.39 -5.19
C PRO A 88 -10.56 4.88 -4.95
N SER A 89 -11.09 4.66 -3.74
CA SER A 89 -12.45 5.04 -3.36
C SER A 89 -12.52 5.28 -1.86
N CYS A 90 -13.22 6.35 -1.42
CA CYS A 90 -13.18 6.86 -0.05
C CYS A 90 -13.44 5.81 1.04
N THR A 91 -14.64 5.21 1.12
CA THR A 91 -14.97 4.19 2.15
C THR A 91 -13.96 3.03 2.19
N PRO A 92 -13.69 2.30 1.10
CA PRO A 92 -12.74 1.19 1.15
C PRO A 92 -11.30 1.62 1.41
N SER A 93 -10.88 2.80 0.95
CA SER A 93 -9.56 3.34 1.29
C SER A 93 -9.42 3.60 2.79
N ARG A 94 -10.39 4.31 3.37
CA ARG A 94 -10.38 4.66 4.80
C ARG A 94 -10.54 3.43 5.69
N ASN A 95 -11.36 2.46 5.29
CA ASN A 95 -11.44 1.16 5.96
C ASN A 95 -10.11 0.39 5.89
N ALA A 96 -9.43 0.40 4.74
CA ALA A 96 -8.11 -0.22 4.59
C ALA A 96 -7.05 0.46 5.46
N ILE A 97 -7.07 1.80 5.55
CA ILE A 97 -6.20 2.58 6.46
C ILE A 97 -6.50 2.24 7.92
N ALA A 98 -7.77 2.26 8.33
CA ALA A 98 -8.17 2.00 9.71
C ALA A 98 -7.78 0.59 10.18
N THR A 99 -7.90 -0.40 9.31
CA THR A 99 -7.61 -1.81 9.64
C THR A 99 -6.18 -2.22 9.34
N GLY A 100 -5.41 -1.43 8.59
CA GLY A 100 -4.09 -1.82 8.10
C GLY A 100 -4.12 -3.02 7.15
N GLN A 101 -5.24 -3.19 6.42
CA GLN A 101 -5.47 -4.38 5.59
C GLN A 101 -5.71 -4.03 4.12
N TRP A 102 -5.35 -4.95 3.24
CA TRP A 102 -5.78 -4.91 1.85
C TRP A 102 -7.32 -4.93 1.75
N PRO A 103 -7.92 -4.11 0.86
CA PRO A 103 -9.36 -3.89 0.83
C PRO A 103 -10.14 -5.18 0.57
N TRP A 104 -9.63 -6.10 -0.25
CA TRP A 104 -10.32 -7.34 -0.61
C TRP A 104 -10.55 -8.31 0.55
N ARG A 105 -9.87 -8.12 1.70
CA ARG A 105 -10.08 -8.93 2.92
C ARG A 105 -11.25 -8.44 3.77
N LEU A 106 -11.69 -7.19 3.54
CA LEU A 106 -12.66 -6.48 4.38
C LEU A 106 -14.12 -6.79 4.04
N GLY A 107 -14.39 -7.65 3.06
CA GLY A 107 -15.75 -8.05 2.70
C GLY A 107 -16.61 -6.85 2.26
N ASP A 108 -17.71 -6.59 2.96
CA ASP A 108 -18.57 -5.43 2.65
C ASP A 108 -17.80 -4.10 2.71
N GLY A 109 -16.86 -3.97 3.66
CA GLY A 109 -16.00 -2.79 3.82
C GLY A 109 -15.07 -2.48 2.63
N ALA A 110 -14.96 -3.40 1.66
CA ALA A 110 -14.23 -3.20 0.40
C ALA A 110 -15.01 -2.40 -0.66
N ASN A 111 -16.25 -2.00 -0.35
CA ASN A 111 -17.15 -1.30 -1.27
C ASN A 111 -17.45 0.12 -0.78
N LEU A 112 -17.69 1.04 -1.71
CA LEU A 112 -18.25 2.36 -1.36
C LEU A 112 -19.57 2.19 -0.58
N GLY A 113 -19.66 2.84 0.58
CA GLY A 113 -20.80 2.74 1.49
C GLY A 113 -20.95 1.37 2.19
N GLY A 114 -19.91 0.53 2.15
CA GLY A 114 -19.87 -0.74 2.87
C GLY A 114 -19.39 -0.59 4.32
N SER A 115 -19.67 -1.59 5.15
CA SER A 115 -19.30 -1.57 6.58
C SER A 115 -18.27 -2.63 6.93
N LEU A 116 -17.35 -2.29 7.83
CA LEU A 116 -16.45 -3.26 8.47
C LEU A 116 -17.25 -4.30 9.27
N ARG A 117 -16.71 -5.52 9.40
CA ARG A 117 -17.28 -6.56 10.27
C ARG A 117 -17.14 -6.16 11.74
N ALA A 118 -18.03 -6.66 12.59
CA ALA A 118 -18.09 -6.26 14.02
C ALA A 118 -16.77 -6.43 14.79
N ASN A 119 -15.99 -7.47 14.45
CA ASN A 119 -14.74 -7.82 15.15
C ASN A 119 -13.48 -7.47 14.32
N GLU A 120 -13.60 -6.59 13.33
CA GLU A 120 -12.46 -6.16 12.52
C GLU A 120 -11.62 -5.17 13.35
N PRO A 121 -10.36 -5.49 13.72
CA PRO A 121 -9.57 -4.61 14.55
C PRO A 121 -9.15 -3.36 13.78
N THR A 122 -9.45 -2.19 14.35
CA THR A 122 -8.96 -0.91 13.83
C THR A 122 -7.80 -0.40 14.68
N TYR A 123 -6.87 0.37 14.11
CA TYR A 123 -5.77 0.94 14.87
C TYR A 123 -6.28 1.89 15.97
N ALA A 124 -7.39 2.60 15.74
CA ALA A 124 -7.95 3.53 16.70
C ALA A 124 -8.49 2.78 17.93
N ASP A 125 -9.26 1.70 17.73
CA ASP A 125 -9.78 0.88 18.83
C ASP A 125 -8.66 0.21 19.63
N LEU A 126 -7.62 -0.26 18.93
CA LEU A 126 -6.44 -0.85 19.56
C LEU A 126 -5.65 0.18 20.37
N LEU A 127 -5.49 1.40 19.87
CA LEU A 127 -4.86 2.49 20.63
C LEU A 127 -5.73 2.90 21.82
N HIS A 128 -7.05 2.93 21.66
CA HIS A 128 -7.97 3.23 22.76
C HIS A 128 -7.86 2.19 23.88
N ALA A 129 -7.81 0.90 23.51
CA ALA A 129 -7.57 -0.19 24.45
C ALA A 129 -6.19 -0.07 25.15
N ALA A 130 -5.21 0.55 24.51
CA ALA A 130 -3.89 0.86 25.06
C ALA A 130 -3.85 2.18 25.88
N GLY A 131 -4.99 2.84 26.11
CA GLY A 131 -5.11 4.03 26.94
C GLY A 131 -5.04 5.36 26.19
N TYR A 132 -5.10 5.35 24.86
CA TYR A 132 -5.21 6.59 24.08
C TYR A 132 -6.62 7.15 24.15
N ARG A 133 -6.71 8.47 24.23
CA ARG A 133 -7.92 9.18 23.85
C ARG A 133 -8.05 9.18 22.32
N ILE A 134 -9.16 8.70 21.79
CA ILE A 134 -9.41 8.67 20.35
C ILE A 134 -10.56 9.58 19.94
N GLY A 135 -10.53 10.06 18.71
CA GLY A 135 -11.64 10.81 18.15
C GLY A 135 -11.39 11.26 16.72
N PHE A 136 -12.44 11.75 16.09
CA PHE A 136 -12.34 12.34 14.77
C PHE A 136 -13.25 13.56 14.62
N CYS A 137 -12.97 14.40 13.63
CA CYS A 137 -13.95 15.38 13.14
C CYS A 137 -13.91 15.47 11.61
N GLY A 138 -14.97 16.04 11.03
CA GLY A 138 -15.20 15.99 9.59
C GLY A 138 -15.63 14.58 9.17
N LYS A 139 -15.10 14.08 8.06
CA LYS A 139 -15.44 12.76 7.52
C LYS A 139 -14.55 11.65 8.08
N GLY A 140 -15.15 10.66 8.71
CA GLY A 140 -14.52 9.37 9.01
C GLY A 140 -14.63 8.40 7.82
N ALA A 141 -15.18 7.20 8.00
CA ALA A 141 -15.36 6.21 6.92
C ALA A 141 -16.69 6.36 6.14
N GLU A 142 -17.35 7.50 6.26
CA GLU A 142 -18.53 7.86 5.47
C GLU A 142 -18.31 7.64 3.96
N PRO A 143 -19.34 7.23 3.19
CA PRO A 143 -20.74 7.00 3.58
C PRO A 143 -21.03 5.59 4.18
N SER A 144 -20.08 4.95 4.88
CA SER A 144 -20.38 3.71 5.61
C SER A 144 -21.55 3.90 6.60
N PRO A 145 -22.54 2.98 6.60
CA PRO A 145 -23.63 2.99 7.57
C PRO A 145 -23.29 2.33 8.91
N TYR A 146 -22.06 1.84 9.10
CA TYR A 146 -21.58 1.16 10.31
C TYR A 146 -22.49 0.01 10.79
N LYS A 147 -23.03 -0.78 9.85
CA LYS A 147 -24.05 -1.82 10.11
C LYS A 147 -23.68 -2.80 11.23
N PHE A 148 -22.40 -3.15 11.34
CA PHE A 148 -21.91 -4.20 12.22
C PHE A 148 -21.08 -3.69 13.40
N THR A 149 -20.39 -2.55 13.24
CA THR A 149 -19.55 -1.95 14.29
C THR A 149 -20.32 -0.95 15.16
N HIS A 150 -21.38 -0.34 14.63
CA HIS A 150 -22.18 0.71 15.26
C HIS A 150 -21.41 1.99 15.64
N HIS A 151 -20.19 2.15 15.15
CA HIS A 151 -19.38 3.36 15.30
C HIS A 151 -18.40 3.51 14.12
N ASP A 152 -17.87 4.72 13.97
CA ASP A 152 -16.84 5.04 12.97
C ASP A 152 -15.48 4.44 13.38
N PRO A 153 -14.71 3.86 12.43
CA PRO A 153 -13.44 3.21 12.75
C PRO A 153 -12.33 4.14 13.25
N PHE A 154 -12.54 5.46 13.27
CA PHE A 154 -11.60 6.45 13.81
C PHE A 154 -12.01 6.99 15.19
N GLY A 155 -13.07 6.44 15.80
CA GLY A 155 -13.50 6.73 17.16
C GLY A 155 -14.74 7.63 17.24
N PRO A 156 -15.01 8.25 18.40
CA PRO A 156 -16.14 9.17 18.59
C PRO A 156 -15.97 10.46 17.77
N GLN A 157 -17.09 10.99 17.26
CA GLN A 157 -17.10 12.25 16.51
C GLN A 157 -17.09 13.46 17.44
N PHE A 158 -16.28 14.45 17.08
CA PHE A 158 -16.20 15.78 17.68
C PHE A 158 -16.52 16.84 16.62
N LYS A 159 -16.94 18.04 17.04
CA LYS A 159 -17.19 19.17 16.12
C LYS A 159 -15.91 19.71 15.52
N SER A 160 -14.80 19.64 16.26
CA SER A 160 -13.50 20.12 15.83
C SER A 160 -12.37 19.47 16.65
N PHE A 161 -11.14 19.58 16.14
CA PHE A 161 -9.96 19.22 16.91
C PHE A 161 -9.82 20.05 18.20
N VAL A 162 -10.23 21.32 18.18
CA VAL A 162 -10.17 22.19 19.36
C VAL A 162 -11.04 21.64 20.49
N GLU A 163 -12.29 21.27 20.20
CA GLU A 163 -13.22 20.69 21.19
C GLU A 163 -12.66 19.37 21.77
N PHE A 164 -12.04 18.55 20.93
CA PHE A 164 -11.37 17.33 21.40
C PHE A 164 -10.21 17.65 22.34
N TYR A 165 -9.34 18.58 21.93
CA TYR A 165 -8.09 18.91 22.59
C TYR A 165 -8.30 19.64 23.93
N GLU A 166 -9.29 20.53 24.03
CA GLU A 166 -9.66 21.21 25.29
C GLU A 166 -10.11 20.24 26.39
N GLN A 167 -10.63 19.08 26.00
CA GLN A 167 -11.09 18.05 26.93
C GLN A 167 -9.99 17.04 27.30
N GLN A 168 -8.80 17.15 26.72
CA GLN A 168 -7.68 16.23 26.94
C GLN A 168 -7.07 16.44 28.32
N ARG A 169 -6.71 15.33 29.00
CA ARG A 169 -6.03 15.39 30.30
C ARG A 169 -4.53 15.55 30.14
N ALA A 170 -3.88 16.15 31.14
CA ALA A 170 -2.44 16.29 31.18
C ALA A 170 -1.72 14.93 31.05
N GLY A 171 -0.87 14.78 30.03
CA GLY A 171 -0.07 13.56 29.83
C GLY A 171 -0.84 12.36 29.25
N GLU A 172 -2.13 12.51 28.95
CA GLU A 172 -2.92 11.50 28.26
C GLU A 172 -2.57 11.52 26.76
N PRO A 173 -2.05 10.41 26.18
CA PRO A 173 -1.76 10.37 24.75
C PRO A 173 -3.05 10.34 23.94
N PHE A 174 -3.05 10.95 22.76
CA PHE A 174 -4.22 10.95 21.88
C PHE A 174 -3.92 10.44 20.48
N CYS A 175 -4.97 9.94 19.82
CA CYS A 175 -4.99 9.66 18.39
C CYS A 175 -6.21 10.34 17.77
N PHE A 176 -5.99 11.26 16.84
CA PHE A 176 -7.07 12.06 16.26
C PHE A 176 -7.06 12.03 14.73
N TRP A 177 -8.23 11.83 14.14
CA TRP A 177 -8.47 11.89 12.69
C TRP A 177 -9.19 13.19 12.31
N PHE A 178 -8.52 14.06 11.57
CA PHE A 178 -9.11 15.21 10.91
C PHE A 178 -9.37 14.86 9.45
N GLY A 179 -10.63 14.50 9.13
CA GLY A 179 -11.04 14.19 7.76
C GLY A 179 -11.70 15.38 7.10
N CYS A 180 -10.95 16.13 6.30
CA CYS A 180 -11.46 17.28 5.58
C CYS A 180 -12.26 16.86 4.34
N ASP A 181 -13.40 17.51 4.12
CA ASP A 181 -14.18 17.36 2.89
C ASP A 181 -13.46 17.93 1.66
N ASP A 182 -12.61 18.95 1.80
CA ASP A 182 -11.89 19.49 0.66
C ASP A 182 -10.70 18.54 0.29
N PRO A 183 -10.40 18.31 -1.00
CA PRO A 183 -11.03 18.88 -2.19
C PRO A 183 -12.16 18.06 -2.83
N HIS A 184 -12.95 17.27 -2.11
CA HIS A 184 -14.10 16.55 -2.68
C HIS A 184 -15.14 17.53 -3.26
N ARG A 185 -15.83 17.10 -4.34
CA ARG A 185 -16.91 17.87 -4.98
C ARG A 185 -18.14 17.99 -4.06
N PRO A 186 -19.03 18.99 -4.22
CA PRO A 186 -19.13 19.95 -5.32
C PRO A 186 -18.25 21.20 -5.18
N TYR A 187 -17.86 21.73 -6.34
CA TYR A 187 -17.23 23.05 -6.44
C TYR A 187 -18.23 24.09 -6.92
N ARG A 188 -18.00 25.33 -6.53
CA ARG A 188 -18.68 26.45 -7.17
C ARG A 188 -17.90 26.82 -8.41
N TYR A 189 -18.45 26.54 -9.60
CA TYR A 189 -17.80 26.79 -10.89
C TYR A 189 -17.04 28.14 -10.95
N GLU A 190 -15.76 28.11 -11.33
CA GLU A 190 -14.81 29.23 -11.39
C GLU A 190 -14.42 29.84 -10.03
N GLU A 191 -14.58 29.11 -8.92
CA GLU A 191 -14.10 29.59 -7.63
C GLU A 191 -12.58 29.67 -7.53
N GLY A 192 -11.83 28.80 -8.18
CA GLY A 192 -10.37 28.87 -8.18
C GLY A 192 -9.88 30.17 -8.81
N GLU A 193 -10.42 30.52 -9.98
CA GLU A 193 -10.11 31.77 -10.68
C GLU A 193 -10.51 32.99 -9.86
N ARG A 194 -11.74 33.00 -9.31
CA ARG A 194 -12.20 34.10 -8.44
C ARG A 194 -11.38 34.26 -7.16
N ASN A 195 -10.66 33.22 -6.73
CA ASN A 195 -9.75 33.25 -5.58
C ASN A 195 -8.27 33.36 -6.00
N GLY A 196 -8.00 33.80 -7.24
CA GLY A 196 -6.68 34.23 -7.68
C GLY A 196 -5.78 33.14 -8.26
N LEU A 197 -6.32 31.95 -8.54
CA LEU A 197 -5.62 30.98 -9.40
C LEU A 197 -5.79 31.37 -10.87
N ASP A 198 -4.79 31.03 -11.68
CA ASP A 198 -4.74 31.39 -13.10
C ASP A 198 -4.93 30.12 -13.96
N PRO A 199 -6.09 29.94 -14.61
CA PRO A 199 -6.35 28.77 -15.46
C PRO A 199 -5.34 28.59 -16.60
N ALA A 200 -4.65 29.65 -17.03
CA ALA A 200 -3.62 29.52 -18.06
C ALA A 200 -2.34 28.84 -17.54
N LYS A 201 -2.13 28.80 -16.21
CA LYS A 201 -0.92 28.24 -15.58
C LYS A 201 -1.10 26.81 -15.06
N VAL A 202 -2.32 26.30 -14.98
CA VAL A 202 -2.52 24.94 -14.48
C VAL A 202 -1.93 23.90 -15.42
N LYS A 203 -1.35 22.86 -14.81
CA LYS A 203 -0.87 21.66 -15.50
C LYS A 203 -1.91 20.56 -15.32
N LEU A 204 -2.64 20.26 -16.38
CA LEU A 204 -3.64 19.19 -16.36
C LEU A 204 -2.96 17.82 -16.42
N PRO A 205 -3.53 16.79 -15.75
CA PRO A 205 -3.21 15.39 -16.05
C PRO A 205 -3.36 15.11 -17.55
N ALA A 206 -2.42 14.35 -18.11
CA ALA A 206 -2.38 14.09 -19.56
C ALA A 206 -3.58 13.27 -20.08
N CYS A 207 -4.32 12.62 -19.18
CA CYS A 207 -5.58 11.93 -19.50
C CYS A 207 -6.79 12.87 -19.63
N LEU A 208 -6.64 14.17 -19.37
CA LEU A 208 -7.73 15.15 -19.47
C LEU A 208 -7.55 16.06 -20.70
N PRO A 209 -8.65 16.46 -21.37
CA PRO A 209 -8.58 17.36 -22.51
C PRO A 209 -8.17 18.78 -22.08
N ASP A 210 -7.25 19.38 -22.81
CA ASP A 210 -6.78 20.74 -22.55
C ASP A 210 -7.72 21.78 -23.20
N ASN A 211 -8.73 22.20 -22.46
CA ASN A 211 -9.69 23.24 -22.84
C ASN A 211 -10.03 24.14 -21.64
N GLU A 212 -10.72 25.26 -21.91
CA GLU A 212 -11.06 26.26 -20.89
C GLU A 212 -11.88 25.67 -19.73
N THR A 213 -12.90 24.86 -20.03
CA THR A 213 -13.77 24.22 -19.02
C THR A 213 -12.96 23.34 -18.08
N THR A 214 -12.08 22.50 -18.62
CA THR A 214 -11.24 21.59 -17.83
C THR A 214 -10.21 22.34 -17.00
N ARG A 215 -9.60 23.40 -17.54
CA ARG A 215 -8.66 24.26 -16.80
C ARG A 215 -9.33 24.95 -15.61
N LYS A 216 -10.53 25.51 -15.81
CA LYS A 216 -11.31 26.17 -14.75
C LYS A 216 -11.75 25.19 -13.66
N ASP A 217 -12.27 24.03 -14.05
CA ASP A 217 -12.65 22.97 -13.12
C ASP A 217 -11.45 22.45 -12.30
N PHE A 218 -10.28 22.33 -12.93
CA PHE A 218 -9.04 21.98 -12.22
C PHE A 218 -8.54 23.09 -11.29
N CYS A 219 -8.70 24.37 -11.65
CA CYS A 219 -8.44 25.47 -10.73
C CYS A 219 -9.34 25.39 -9.48
N ASP A 220 -10.61 25.05 -9.64
CA ASP A 220 -11.54 24.91 -8.51
C ASP A 220 -11.05 23.82 -7.55
N TYR A 221 -10.60 22.68 -8.08
CA TYR A 221 -9.95 21.61 -7.32
C TYR A 221 -8.72 22.10 -6.55
N LEU A 222 -7.76 22.76 -7.23
CA LEU A 222 -6.53 23.25 -6.58
C LEU A 222 -6.83 24.24 -5.46
N PHE A 223 -7.80 25.14 -5.66
CA PHE A 223 -8.20 26.09 -4.62
C PHE A 223 -8.75 25.40 -3.38
N ARG A 224 -9.53 24.33 -3.56
CA ARG A 224 -10.08 23.52 -2.46
C ARG A 224 -8.97 22.82 -1.68
N THR A 225 -7.97 22.28 -2.37
CA THR A 225 -6.79 21.72 -1.70
C THR A 225 -6.03 22.76 -0.87
N GLN A 226 -5.91 24.02 -1.32
CA GLN A 226 -5.28 25.09 -0.51
C GLN A 226 -6.08 25.44 0.76
N ARG A 227 -7.40 25.22 0.75
CA ARG A 227 -8.24 25.41 1.94
C ARG A 227 -7.95 24.34 2.99
N TYR A 228 -7.88 23.08 2.58
CA TYR A 228 -7.43 21.99 3.45
C TYR A 228 -6.04 22.28 4.07
N ASP A 229 -5.07 22.75 3.28
CA ASP A 229 -3.74 23.15 3.80
C ASP A 229 -3.85 24.27 4.85
N THR A 230 -4.77 25.21 4.66
CA THR A 230 -5.02 26.33 5.58
C THR A 230 -5.64 25.84 6.89
N ASP A 231 -6.60 24.92 6.84
CA ASP A 231 -7.22 24.34 8.04
C ASP A 231 -6.21 23.54 8.86
N CYS A 232 -5.35 22.76 8.18
CA CYS A 232 -4.26 22.04 8.82
C CYS A 232 -3.30 22.99 9.57
N ARG A 233 -3.06 24.19 9.04
CA ARG A 233 -2.19 25.19 9.67
C ARG A 233 -2.67 25.57 11.07
N ALA A 234 -3.99 25.76 11.23
CA ALA A 234 -4.58 26.14 12.50
C ALA A 234 -4.42 25.02 13.54
N ILE A 235 -4.58 23.76 13.13
CA ILE A 235 -4.39 22.59 13.99
C ILE A 235 -2.93 22.48 14.46
N LEU A 236 -1.97 22.63 13.53
CA LEU A 236 -0.55 22.57 13.89
C LEU A 236 -0.13 23.74 14.79
N ALA A 237 -0.66 24.94 14.56
CA ALA A 237 -0.39 26.10 15.40
C ALA A 237 -0.90 25.91 16.84
N LEU A 238 -2.05 25.24 17.03
CA LEU A 238 -2.56 24.89 18.35
C LEU A 238 -1.61 23.96 19.11
N LEU A 239 -1.15 22.88 18.45
CA LEU A 239 -0.20 21.94 19.05
C LEU A 239 1.16 22.57 19.35
N GLU A 240 1.62 23.48 18.48
CA GLU A 240 2.87 24.21 18.66
C GLU A 240 2.79 25.15 19.87
N GLN A 241 1.70 25.91 20.00
CA GLN A 241 1.46 26.80 21.15
C GLN A 241 1.36 26.04 22.47
N ALA A 242 0.81 24.82 22.44
CA ALA A 242 0.69 23.96 23.62
C ALA A 242 1.99 23.21 23.97
N GLY A 243 2.98 23.18 23.07
CA GLY A 243 4.24 22.45 23.24
C GLY A 243 4.16 20.95 22.92
N ASP A 244 3.03 20.46 22.41
CA ASP A 244 2.79 19.04 22.13
C ASP A 244 3.24 18.62 20.72
N LEU A 245 3.52 19.57 19.83
CA LEU A 245 3.84 19.29 18.43
C LEU A 245 5.09 18.41 18.26
N GLU A 246 6.11 18.55 19.10
CA GLU A 246 7.33 17.72 19.02
C GLU A 246 7.06 16.25 19.33
N ASN A 247 6.17 15.98 20.29
CA ASN A 247 5.77 14.63 20.68
C ASN A 247 4.63 14.05 19.81
N THR A 248 4.16 14.80 18.81
CA THR A 248 3.05 14.37 17.95
C THR A 248 3.59 13.84 16.62
N ILE A 249 3.17 12.62 16.26
CA ILE A 249 3.27 12.10 14.91
C ILE A 249 2.17 12.77 14.08
N VAL A 250 2.56 13.62 13.14
CA VAL A 250 1.66 14.30 12.21
C VAL A 250 1.77 13.62 10.85
N VAL A 251 0.64 13.17 10.31
CA VAL A 251 0.52 12.62 8.95
C VAL A 251 -0.39 13.52 8.13
N MET A 252 0.06 13.91 6.93
CA MET A 252 -0.75 14.61 5.93
C MET A 252 -0.83 13.78 4.65
N SER A 253 -2.05 13.50 4.17
CA SER A 253 -2.29 12.71 2.95
C SER A 253 -3.68 13.00 2.34
N GLY A 254 -3.91 12.50 1.12
CA GLY A 254 -5.25 12.26 0.57
C GLY A 254 -5.65 10.79 0.66
N ASP A 255 -6.95 10.50 0.52
CA ASP A 255 -7.52 9.15 0.66
C ASP A 255 -7.74 8.40 -0.67
N ASN A 256 -7.77 9.11 -1.81
CA ASN A 256 -7.77 8.56 -3.15
C ASN A 256 -7.43 9.64 -4.21
N GLY A 257 -7.44 9.23 -5.48
CA GLY A 257 -7.13 10.10 -6.61
C GLY A 257 -8.14 11.21 -6.89
N LEU A 258 -7.84 11.99 -7.93
CA LEU A 258 -8.57 13.19 -8.36
C LEU A 258 -10.04 12.87 -8.73
N PRO A 259 -11.02 13.74 -8.43
CA PRO A 259 -12.42 13.52 -8.81
C PRO A 259 -12.67 13.99 -10.25
N PHE A 260 -11.94 13.40 -11.20
CA PHE A 260 -11.92 13.71 -12.62
C PHE A 260 -11.98 12.42 -13.47
N PRO A 261 -12.34 12.51 -14.77
CA PRO A 261 -12.33 11.36 -15.65
C PRO A 261 -10.98 10.62 -15.64
N ARG A 262 -11.02 9.28 -15.57
CA ARG A 262 -9.85 8.39 -15.52
C ARG A 262 -8.92 8.59 -14.30
N CYS A 263 -9.45 9.06 -13.18
CA CYS A 263 -8.68 9.29 -11.95
C CYS A 263 -9.25 8.46 -10.79
N LYS A 264 -9.96 9.05 -9.83
CA LYS A 264 -10.69 8.33 -8.77
C LYS A 264 -11.51 7.16 -9.35
N ALA A 265 -11.62 6.10 -8.56
CA ALA A 265 -12.23 4.82 -8.94
C ALA A 265 -11.53 4.08 -10.10
N THR A 266 -10.24 4.35 -10.34
CA THR A 266 -9.38 3.59 -11.26
C THR A 266 -8.06 3.20 -10.58
N LEU A 267 -7.39 2.15 -11.10
CA LEU A 267 -6.11 1.69 -10.54
C LEU A 267 -4.87 2.35 -11.18
N TYR A 268 -5.06 3.40 -11.98
CA TYR A 268 -3.98 4.25 -12.49
C TYR A 268 -3.36 5.08 -11.34
N ASP A 269 -2.17 5.64 -11.57
CA ASP A 269 -1.51 6.53 -10.60
C ASP A 269 -2.37 7.76 -10.30
N THR A 270 -3.11 8.29 -11.27
CA THR A 270 -4.09 9.40 -11.06
C THR A 270 -5.25 9.02 -10.13
N GLY A 271 -5.51 7.73 -9.93
CA GLY A 271 -6.52 7.18 -9.03
C GLY A 271 -5.97 6.73 -7.68
N THR A 272 -4.69 6.32 -7.63
CA THR A 272 -4.12 5.64 -6.47
C THR A 272 -2.96 6.37 -5.79
N HIS A 273 -2.24 7.26 -6.49
CA HIS A 273 -1.06 7.95 -5.98
C HIS A 273 -1.48 9.14 -5.10
N ALA A 274 -1.12 9.07 -3.81
CA ALA A 274 -1.45 10.07 -2.81
C ALA A 274 -0.20 10.88 -2.41
N PRO A 275 -0.34 12.19 -2.12
CA PRO A 275 0.68 12.94 -1.38
C PRO A 275 0.83 12.33 0.01
N LEU A 276 2.05 12.16 0.51
CA LEU A 276 2.27 11.70 1.88
C LEU A 276 3.48 12.37 2.51
N ALA A 277 3.24 13.04 3.64
CA ALA A 277 4.29 13.58 4.50
C ALA A 277 4.04 13.17 5.96
N ILE A 278 5.11 12.74 6.64
CA ILE A 278 5.06 12.29 8.04
C ILE A 278 6.13 13.02 8.85
N ARG A 279 5.72 13.68 9.93
CA ARG A 279 6.59 14.41 10.86
C ARG A 279 6.46 13.83 12.26
N TRP A 280 7.59 13.68 12.95
CA TRP A 280 7.63 13.43 14.40
C TRP A 280 8.88 14.10 14.99
N GLY A 281 8.74 15.33 15.48
CA GLY A 281 9.86 16.19 15.83
C GLY A 281 10.84 15.57 16.85
N ALA A 282 10.31 14.80 17.80
CA ALA A 282 11.11 14.15 18.84
C ALA A 282 12.02 13.00 18.33
N LYS A 283 11.67 12.30 17.24
CA LYS A 283 12.39 11.06 16.82
C LYS A 283 12.72 10.95 15.33
N VAL A 284 12.09 11.73 14.47
CA VAL A 284 12.27 11.66 13.01
C VAL A 284 13.13 12.83 12.56
N LYS A 285 14.29 12.51 11.96
CA LYS A 285 15.11 13.53 11.31
C LYS A 285 14.40 14.04 10.05
N GLY A 286 14.08 15.33 10.07
CA GLY A 286 13.41 16.04 8.97
C GLY A 286 14.26 16.21 7.71
N GLY A 287 13.62 16.70 6.65
CA GLY A 287 14.26 17.06 5.38
C GLY A 287 14.60 15.86 4.52
N ARG A 288 13.90 14.73 4.70
CA ARG A 288 14.14 13.51 3.91
C ARG A 288 13.04 13.29 2.89
N THR A 289 13.44 12.77 1.73
CA THR A 289 12.55 12.29 0.68
C THR A 289 12.86 10.83 0.44
N LEU A 290 11.84 9.97 0.58
CA LEU A 290 11.95 8.53 0.36
C LEU A 290 11.18 8.13 -0.89
N THR A 291 11.79 7.24 -1.67
CA THR A 291 11.24 6.74 -2.93
C THR A 291 10.65 5.33 -2.81
N ASP A 292 10.62 4.76 -1.61
CA ASP A 292 10.00 3.47 -1.31
C ASP A 292 8.51 3.46 -1.67
N PHE A 293 8.04 2.33 -2.21
CA PHE A 293 6.63 2.09 -2.53
C PHE A 293 5.82 1.75 -1.28
N VAL A 294 5.16 2.74 -0.69
CA VAL A 294 4.38 2.57 0.53
C VAL A 294 2.87 2.58 0.24
N SER A 295 2.11 1.83 1.02
CA SER A 295 0.65 1.89 1.02
C SER A 295 0.18 2.70 2.23
N LEU A 296 -0.92 3.45 2.11
CA LEU A 296 -1.50 4.10 3.31
C LEU A 296 -1.98 3.09 4.37
N THR A 297 -2.15 1.81 4.00
CA THR A 297 -2.40 0.71 4.96
C THR A 297 -1.22 0.47 5.91
N ASP A 298 -0.02 0.92 5.55
CA ASP A 298 1.19 0.84 6.38
C ASP A 298 1.12 1.77 7.61
N LEU A 299 0.20 2.75 7.61
CA LEU A 299 0.07 3.73 8.70
C LEU A 299 -0.49 3.11 10.00
N ALA A 300 -1.50 2.25 9.91
CA ALA A 300 -2.06 1.56 11.08
C ALA A 300 -1.00 0.80 11.91
N PRO A 301 -0.23 -0.14 11.34
CA PRO A 301 0.84 -0.82 12.08
C PRO A 301 2.00 0.13 12.45
N THR A 302 2.17 1.25 11.75
CA THR A 302 3.12 2.31 12.15
C THR A 302 2.70 2.97 13.46
N PHE A 303 1.44 3.35 13.59
CA PHE A 303 0.88 3.98 14.78
C PHE A 303 0.93 3.05 15.99
N LEU A 304 0.52 1.79 15.82
CA LEU A 304 0.59 0.80 16.88
C LEU A 304 2.04 0.58 17.35
N ALA A 305 2.97 0.38 16.41
CA ALA A 305 4.38 0.20 16.74
C ALA A 305 4.97 1.42 17.47
N ALA A 306 4.63 2.64 17.03
CA ALA A 306 5.08 3.87 17.68
C ALA A 306 4.51 4.04 19.10
N ALA A 307 3.31 3.51 19.35
CA ALA A 307 2.67 3.47 20.66
C ALA A 307 3.17 2.31 21.55
N GLY A 308 3.99 1.39 21.03
CA GLY A 308 4.39 0.18 21.75
C GLY A 308 3.33 -0.91 21.79
N VAL A 309 2.31 -0.81 20.93
CA VAL A 309 1.24 -1.81 20.76
C VAL A 309 1.64 -2.76 19.63
N MET A 310 1.53 -4.06 19.86
CA MET A 310 1.83 -5.07 18.83
C MET A 310 0.70 -5.09 17.78
N PRO A 311 1.01 -4.86 16.49
CA PRO A 311 0.01 -5.01 15.43
C PRO A 311 -0.50 -6.46 15.38
N PRO A 312 -1.82 -6.69 15.25
CA PRO A 312 -2.35 -8.04 15.12
C PRO A 312 -1.94 -8.65 13.77
N GLU A 313 -1.84 -9.98 13.72
CA GLU A 313 -1.47 -10.74 12.49
C GLU A 313 -2.44 -10.50 11.32
N THR A 314 -3.65 -10.00 11.61
CA THR A 314 -4.61 -9.62 10.57
C THR A 314 -4.15 -8.39 9.78
N MET A 315 -3.31 -7.49 10.31
CA MET A 315 -2.80 -6.35 9.55
C MET A 315 -1.79 -6.81 8.49
N THR A 316 -2.04 -6.45 7.23
CA THR A 316 -1.12 -6.76 6.11
C THR A 316 -0.19 -5.62 5.75
N GLY A 317 -0.50 -4.40 6.21
CA GLY A 317 0.42 -3.27 6.13
C GLY A 317 1.69 -3.52 6.95
N ARG A 318 2.76 -2.79 6.65
CA ARG A 318 4.05 -2.91 7.32
C ARG A 318 4.39 -1.59 7.99
N SER A 319 4.89 -1.66 9.22
CA SER A 319 5.27 -0.45 9.94
C SER A 319 6.37 0.32 9.20
N LEU A 320 6.13 1.61 8.94
CA LEU A 320 7.09 2.57 8.42
C LEU A 320 8.02 3.09 9.53
N LEU A 321 7.79 2.73 10.80
CA LEU A 321 8.59 3.22 11.92
C LEU A 321 10.10 2.99 11.76
N PRO A 322 10.59 1.81 11.29
CA PRO A 322 12.01 1.59 11.08
C PRO A 322 12.61 2.58 10.06
N ILE A 323 11.91 2.83 8.95
CA ILE A 323 12.40 3.73 7.90
C ILE A 323 12.35 5.20 8.34
N LEU A 324 11.30 5.56 9.08
CA LEU A 324 11.12 6.90 9.67
C LEU A 324 12.19 7.21 10.73
N THR A 325 12.63 6.24 11.53
CA THR A 325 13.58 6.51 12.64
C THR A 325 15.05 6.23 12.30
N SER A 326 15.34 5.53 11.19
CA SER A 326 16.71 5.20 10.79
C SER A 326 17.64 6.39 10.54
N GLY A 327 17.08 7.57 10.23
CA GLY A 327 17.82 8.76 9.81
C GLY A 327 18.50 8.65 8.44
N LYS A 328 18.32 7.53 7.72
CA LYS A 328 18.85 7.31 6.37
C LYS A 328 17.80 7.67 5.33
N SER A 329 18.25 8.30 4.24
CA SER A 329 17.42 8.59 3.06
C SER A 329 17.51 7.51 1.99
N ASP A 330 18.53 6.65 2.09
CA ASP A 330 18.80 5.54 1.19
C ASP A 330 18.88 4.28 2.05
N LEU A 331 17.70 3.75 2.38
CA LEU A 331 17.64 2.44 2.98
C LEU A 331 17.72 1.45 1.84
N ALA A 332 18.93 0.94 1.61
CA ALA A 332 19.17 -0.30 0.88
C ALA A 332 18.46 -1.53 1.52
N ASP A 333 17.64 -1.34 2.56
CA ASP A 333 16.66 -2.32 3.05
C ASP A 333 15.45 -2.32 2.09
N LEU A 334 15.60 -3.13 1.06
CA LEU A 334 14.78 -3.29 -0.15
C LEU A 334 13.31 -3.73 0.04
N THR A 335 12.58 -3.27 1.06
CA THR A 335 11.29 -3.89 1.39
C THR A 335 10.12 -3.48 0.47
N HIS A 336 10.22 -2.37 -0.26
CA HIS A 336 9.09 -1.77 -0.97
C HIS A 336 9.43 -1.40 -2.43
N ARG A 337 9.46 -2.40 -3.32
CA ARG A 337 9.65 -2.18 -4.76
C ARG A 337 8.36 -2.04 -5.55
N PHE A 338 7.23 -2.37 -4.95
CA PHE A 338 5.92 -2.29 -5.56
C PHE A 338 4.84 -2.06 -4.52
N VAL A 339 3.70 -1.53 -4.97
CA VAL A 339 2.44 -1.53 -4.23
C VAL A 339 1.42 -2.43 -4.92
N LEU A 340 0.45 -2.91 -4.16
CA LEU A 340 -0.75 -3.55 -4.67
C LEU A 340 -1.93 -2.62 -4.48
N THR A 341 -2.87 -2.60 -5.40
CA THR A 341 -4.12 -1.85 -5.27
C THR A 341 -5.28 -2.69 -5.78
N GLY A 342 -6.47 -2.42 -5.26
CA GLY A 342 -7.66 -3.17 -5.63
C GLY A 342 -8.96 -2.41 -5.39
N MET A 343 -9.93 -2.69 -6.26
CA MET A 343 -11.29 -2.16 -6.14
C MET A 343 -12.28 -3.29 -6.35
N GLU A 344 -13.40 -3.26 -5.62
CA GLU A 344 -14.55 -4.13 -5.84
C GLU A 344 -15.70 -3.34 -6.45
N ARG A 345 -16.19 -2.33 -5.73
CA ARG A 345 -17.29 -1.47 -6.14
C ARG A 345 -17.06 -0.04 -5.66
N HIS A 346 -17.13 0.89 -6.60
CA HIS A 346 -17.37 2.30 -6.30
C HIS A 346 -18.89 2.55 -6.32
N VAL A 347 -19.42 3.33 -7.27
CA VAL A 347 -20.87 3.42 -7.51
C VAL A 347 -21.37 2.15 -8.19
N PHE A 348 -20.65 1.70 -9.21
CA PHE A 348 -20.90 0.49 -9.98
C PHE A 348 -19.81 -0.55 -9.75
N PRO A 349 -20.14 -1.85 -9.75
CA PRO A 349 -19.18 -2.92 -9.55
C PRO A 349 -18.22 -2.99 -10.73
N TYR A 350 -16.92 -2.86 -10.43
CA TYR A 350 -15.87 -3.01 -11.42
C TYR A 350 -14.62 -3.58 -10.74
N PRO A 351 -14.63 -4.89 -10.46
CA PRO A 351 -13.55 -5.51 -9.72
C PRO A 351 -12.26 -5.56 -10.54
N CYS A 352 -11.19 -5.04 -9.94
CA CYS A 352 -9.86 -5.02 -10.53
C CYS A 352 -8.77 -5.08 -9.47
N ARG A 353 -7.57 -5.49 -9.90
CA ARG A 353 -6.34 -5.57 -9.08
C ARG A 353 -5.15 -5.05 -9.86
N ALA A 354 -4.20 -4.43 -9.19
CA ALA A 354 -2.99 -3.98 -9.83
C ALA A 354 -1.74 -4.21 -8.98
N ILE A 355 -0.60 -4.30 -9.67
CA ILE A 355 0.73 -4.24 -9.09
C ILE A 355 1.53 -3.16 -9.82
N ARG A 356 2.07 -2.23 -9.04
CA ARG A 356 2.76 -1.04 -9.54
C ARG A 356 4.16 -0.97 -8.96
N ASN A 357 5.17 -1.03 -9.81
CA ASN A 357 6.59 -0.90 -9.44
C ASN A 357 7.24 0.24 -10.25
N ALA A 358 8.50 0.58 -9.98
CA ALA A 358 9.19 1.71 -10.63
C ALA A 358 9.21 1.68 -12.18
N SER A 359 9.08 0.51 -12.80
CA SER A 359 9.15 0.34 -14.26
C SER A 359 7.79 0.15 -14.92
N PHE A 360 6.86 -0.54 -14.24
CA PHE A 360 5.59 -0.93 -14.82
C PHE A 360 4.40 -0.78 -13.86
N SER A 361 3.25 -0.51 -14.45
CA SER A 361 1.92 -0.65 -13.83
C SER A 361 1.18 -1.77 -14.55
N TYR A 362 0.84 -2.85 -13.86
CA TYR A 362 0.03 -3.95 -14.41
C TYR A 362 -1.32 -3.97 -13.71
N ILE A 363 -2.39 -3.93 -14.50
CA ILE A 363 -3.79 -3.94 -14.02
C ILE A 363 -4.51 -5.15 -14.61
N ARG A 364 -5.29 -5.84 -13.79
CA ARG A 364 -6.20 -6.91 -14.19
C ARG A 364 -7.63 -6.52 -13.89
N ASN A 365 -8.47 -6.53 -14.91
CA ASN A 365 -9.91 -6.26 -14.84
C ASN A 365 -10.66 -7.59 -14.96
N TYR A 366 -11.45 -7.97 -13.94
CA TYR A 366 -12.08 -9.30 -13.94
C TYR A 366 -13.34 -9.41 -14.82
N ASN A 367 -14.07 -8.30 -14.97
CA ASN A 367 -15.31 -8.25 -15.74
C ASN A 367 -15.29 -7.04 -16.69
N PRO A 368 -14.35 -6.97 -17.65
CA PRO A 368 -14.21 -5.80 -18.53
C PRO A 368 -15.50 -5.47 -19.30
N GLU A 369 -16.31 -6.47 -19.61
CA GLU A 369 -17.59 -6.34 -20.31
C GLU A 369 -18.70 -5.68 -19.49
N THR A 370 -18.53 -5.49 -18.18
CA THR A 370 -19.54 -4.82 -17.34
C THR A 370 -19.44 -3.29 -17.34
N TRP A 371 -18.32 -2.72 -17.80
CA TRP A 371 -18.03 -1.28 -17.71
C TRP A 371 -19.14 -0.39 -18.32
N HIS A 372 -19.70 -0.81 -19.46
CA HIS A 372 -20.73 -0.06 -20.19
C HIS A 372 -22.18 -0.43 -19.87
N LYS A 373 -22.42 -1.43 -19.02
CA LYS A 373 -23.79 -1.96 -18.81
C LYS A 373 -24.77 -0.90 -18.31
N GLU A 374 -24.26 0.14 -17.65
CA GLU A 374 -25.09 1.23 -17.10
C GLU A 374 -25.24 2.41 -18.08
N GLU A 375 -24.41 2.53 -19.12
CA GLU A 375 -24.45 3.65 -20.08
C GLU A 375 -25.84 3.77 -20.74
N ALA A 376 -26.39 2.66 -21.22
CA ALA A 376 -27.68 2.65 -21.92
C ALA A 376 -28.85 3.14 -21.04
N ARG A 377 -28.74 3.01 -19.71
CA ARG A 377 -29.80 3.40 -18.76
C ARG A 377 -29.83 4.90 -18.47
N PHE A 378 -28.69 5.57 -18.60
CA PHE A 378 -28.53 6.97 -18.18
C PHE A 378 -27.85 7.86 -19.23
N SER A 379 -27.77 7.41 -20.48
CA SER A 379 -27.07 8.06 -21.61
C SER A 379 -27.52 9.50 -21.93
N GLU A 380 -28.66 9.94 -21.41
CA GLU A 380 -29.20 11.30 -21.61
C GLU A 380 -28.99 12.24 -20.42
N HIS A 381 -28.33 11.80 -19.33
CA HIS A 381 -28.12 12.66 -18.17
C HIS A 381 -27.23 13.87 -18.54
N LYS A 382 -27.76 15.08 -18.32
CA LYS A 382 -27.04 16.34 -18.50
C LYS A 382 -27.18 17.19 -17.26
N THR A 383 -26.05 17.71 -16.79
CA THR A 383 -26.02 18.63 -15.66
C THR A 383 -25.44 19.97 -16.09
N ASN A 384 -26.13 21.05 -15.70
CA ASN A 384 -25.58 22.39 -15.83
C ASN A 384 -24.93 22.87 -14.52
N PHE A 385 -23.61 22.76 -14.44
CA PHE A 385 -22.81 23.15 -13.27
C PHE A 385 -22.75 24.66 -13.02
N THR A 386 -23.14 25.51 -13.98
CA THR A 386 -23.16 26.97 -13.77
C THR A 386 -24.26 27.42 -12.82
N ASN A 387 -25.31 26.60 -12.65
CA ASN A 387 -26.46 26.92 -11.81
C ASN A 387 -26.22 26.60 -10.32
N GLY A 388 -25.07 26.00 -9.98
CA GLY A 388 -24.68 25.68 -8.60
C GLY A 388 -25.32 24.42 -8.02
N GLU A 389 -26.13 23.70 -8.79
CA GLU A 389 -26.67 22.39 -8.40
C GLU A 389 -25.68 21.28 -8.77
N TRP A 390 -25.41 20.39 -7.81
CA TRP A 390 -24.61 19.19 -8.05
C TRP A 390 -25.51 17.95 -8.04
N PRO A 391 -25.50 17.15 -9.11
CA PRO A 391 -26.45 16.07 -9.32
C PRO A 391 -26.13 14.91 -8.38
N LYS A 392 -27.18 14.27 -7.87
CA LYS A 392 -27.06 13.16 -6.90
C LYS A 392 -27.66 11.84 -7.41
N ASP A 393 -28.26 11.84 -8.59
CA ASP A 393 -28.77 10.62 -9.19
C ASP A 393 -27.63 9.70 -9.67
N ALA A 394 -27.92 8.40 -9.77
CA ALA A 394 -26.91 7.42 -10.17
C ALA A 394 -26.37 7.65 -11.60
N GLY A 395 -27.17 8.26 -12.48
CA GLY A 395 -26.78 8.58 -13.85
C GLY A 395 -25.65 9.62 -13.91
N ALA A 396 -25.64 10.55 -12.97
CA ALA A 396 -24.58 11.54 -12.84
C ALA A 396 -23.20 10.93 -12.57
N PHE A 397 -23.15 9.72 -11.98
CA PHE A 397 -21.92 8.99 -11.64
C PHE A 397 -21.55 7.89 -12.64
N LEU A 398 -22.18 7.87 -13.82
CA LEU A 398 -21.83 6.93 -14.91
C LEU A 398 -20.32 6.77 -15.08
N PHE A 399 -19.89 5.55 -15.38
CA PHE A 399 -18.49 5.14 -15.50
C PHE A 399 -17.67 5.25 -14.20
N ASN A 400 -18.33 5.30 -13.03
CA ASN A 400 -17.68 5.55 -11.74
C ASN A 400 -16.95 6.91 -11.67
N ILE A 401 -17.34 7.89 -12.50
CA ILE A 401 -16.73 9.22 -12.53
C ILE A 401 -17.67 10.21 -11.83
N ASP A 402 -17.15 10.97 -10.88
CA ASP A 402 -17.90 12.02 -10.20
C ASP A 402 -18.42 13.10 -11.19
N PRO A 403 -19.66 13.60 -11.01
CA PRO A 403 -20.20 14.62 -11.87
C PRO A 403 -19.39 15.92 -11.78
N SER A 404 -18.95 16.40 -12.94
CA SER A 404 -18.09 17.57 -13.08
C SER A 404 -18.29 18.30 -14.42
N PRO A 405 -17.95 19.59 -14.50
CA PRO A 405 -17.87 20.31 -15.77
C PRO A 405 -16.99 19.59 -16.79
N THR A 406 -15.84 19.06 -16.37
CA THR A 406 -14.92 18.30 -17.26
C THR A 406 -15.59 17.05 -17.82
N LYS A 407 -16.29 16.26 -16.98
CA LYS A 407 -17.02 15.07 -17.43
C LYS A 407 -18.12 15.45 -18.41
N GLN A 408 -18.91 16.48 -18.10
CA GLN A 408 -20.00 16.93 -18.98
C GLN A 408 -19.48 17.35 -20.35
N TYR A 409 -18.40 18.15 -20.38
CA TYR A 409 -17.74 18.55 -21.63
C TYR A 409 -17.29 17.31 -22.43
N LEU A 410 -16.63 16.35 -21.78
CA LEU A 410 -16.18 15.14 -22.45
C LEU A 410 -17.33 14.32 -23.06
N LEU A 411 -18.46 14.21 -22.35
CA LEU A 411 -19.66 13.53 -22.84
C LEU A 411 -20.29 14.25 -24.03
N GLU A 412 -20.40 15.58 -24.00
CA GLU A 412 -21.01 16.38 -25.07
C GLU A 412 -20.19 16.37 -26.35
N HIS A 413 -18.86 16.37 -26.22
CA HIS A 413 -17.92 16.43 -27.34
C HIS A 413 -17.37 15.04 -27.75
N ARG A 414 -17.90 13.93 -27.20
CA ARG A 414 -17.37 12.56 -27.41
C ARG A 414 -17.21 12.09 -28.85
N ASN A 415 -17.99 12.66 -29.78
CA ASN A 415 -17.95 12.32 -31.21
C ASN A 415 -16.95 13.17 -32.01
N GLU A 416 -16.35 14.20 -31.40
CA GLU A 416 -15.36 15.04 -32.04
C GLU A 416 -14.01 14.31 -32.13
N PRO A 417 -13.33 14.31 -33.28
CA PRO A 417 -12.05 13.59 -33.44
C PRO A 417 -10.98 13.94 -32.40
N ALA A 418 -10.96 15.20 -31.93
CA ALA A 418 -10.00 15.65 -30.92
C ALA A 418 -10.32 15.14 -29.50
N MET A 419 -11.60 14.96 -29.15
CA MET A 419 -12.03 14.55 -27.81
C MET A 419 -12.23 13.04 -27.69
N LYS A 420 -12.45 12.35 -28.81
CA LYS A 420 -12.68 10.91 -28.87
C LYS A 420 -11.62 10.09 -28.10
N PRO A 421 -10.30 10.34 -28.23
CA PRO A 421 -9.31 9.59 -27.45
C PRO A 421 -9.46 9.77 -25.93
N PHE A 422 -9.75 10.99 -25.46
CA PHE A 422 -9.99 11.25 -24.04
C PHE A 422 -11.25 10.56 -23.54
N PHE A 423 -12.31 10.54 -24.35
CA PHE A 423 -13.55 9.85 -24.03
C PHE A 423 -13.32 8.33 -23.97
N GLU A 424 -12.62 7.76 -24.95
CA GLU A 424 -12.29 6.33 -24.97
C GLU A 424 -11.40 5.92 -23.79
N MET A 425 -10.44 6.76 -23.39
CA MET A 425 -9.59 6.49 -22.22
C MET A 425 -10.36 6.56 -20.89
N ALA A 426 -11.36 7.45 -20.76
CA ALA A 426 -12.09 7.64 -19.52
C ALA A 426 -13.33 6.76 -19.39
N CYS A 427 -14.02 6.54 -20.49
CA CYS A 427 -15.33 5.89 -20.54
C CYS A 427 -15.32 4.62 -21.38
N GLY A 428 -14.30 4.35 -22.20
CA GLY A 428 -14.24 3.17 -23.08
C GLY A 428 -14.02 1.84 -22.35
N LEU A 429 -14.06 0.73 -23.09
CA LEU A 429 -13.79 -0.59 -22.53
C LEU A 429 -12.30 -0.71 -22.16
N HIS A 430 -12.02 -1.14 -20.94
CA HIS A 430 -10.68 -1.59 -20.59
C HIS A 430 -10.54 -3.09 -20.89
N PRO A 431 -9.40 -3.55 -21.44
CA PRO A 431 -9.15 -4.97 -21.65
C PRO A 431 -8.96 -5.71 -20.31
N GLU A 432 -8.98 -7.04 -20.34
CA GLU A 432 -8.76 -7.88 -19.15
C GLU A 432 -7.39 -7.61 -18.49
N GLU A 433 -6.36 -7.39 -19.31
CA GLU A 433 -5.01 -7.05 -18.83
C GLU A 433 -4.53 -5.73 -19.43
N GLU A 434 -3.96 -4.90 -18.57
CA GLU A 434 -3.28 -3.67 -18.95
C GLU A 434 -1.86 -3.67 -18.41
N LEU A 435 -0.94 -3.14 -19.20
CA LEU A 435 0.46 -2.96 -18.81
C LEU A 435 0.94 -1.62 -19.34
N TYR A 436 1.52 -0.80 -18.47
CA TYR A 436 2.06 0.51 -18.82
C TYR A 436 3.55 0.57 -18.53
N ASP A 437 4.35 1.00 -19.51
CA ASP A 437 5.80 1.22 -19.39
C ASP A 437 6.08 2.63 -18.88
N LEU A 438 6.24 2.75 -17.56
CA LEU A 438 6.28 4.04 -16.87
C LEU A 438 7.54 4.85 -17.15
N LYS A 439 8.57 4.23 -17.71
CA LYS A 439 9.76 4.95 -18.15
C LYS A 439 9.46 5.83 -19.36
N ASN A 440 8.66 5.32 -20.29
CA ASN A 440 8.34 5.99 -21.55
C ASN A 440 6.95 6.64 -21.54
N ASP A 441 6.06 6.16 -20.68
CA ASP A 441 4.67 6.59 -20.54
C ASP A 441 4.28 6.72 -19.05
N PRO A 442 4.83 7.71 -18.33
CA PRO A 442 4.56 7.91 -16.90
C PRO A 442 3.11 8.32 -16.61
N ALA A 443 2.34 8.70 -17.63
CA ALA A 443 0.93 9.04 -17.50
C ALA A 443 -0.01 7.85 -17.79
N GLU A 444 0.56 6.68 -18.09
CA GLU A 444 -0.17 5.44 -18.33
C GLU A 444 -1.21 5.57 -19.45
N LEU A 445 -0.90 6.23 -20.56
CA LEU A 445 -1.85 6.45 -21.66
C LEU A 445 -1.83 5.32 -22.71
N HIS A 446 -0.75 4.55 -22.77
CA HIS A 446 -0.49 3.57 -23.81
C HIS A 446 -0.34 2.17 -23.21
N ASN A 447 -1.42 1.38 -23.29
CA ASN A 447 -1.39 0.00 -22.85
C ASN A 447 -0.53 -0.87 -23.81
N VAL A 448 0.57 -1.41 -23.29
CA VAL A 448 1.52 -2.28 -24.00
C VAL A 448 1.32 -3.77 -23.70
N ALA A 449 0.23 -4.18 -23.04
CA ALA A 449 -0.01 -5.57 -22.65
C ALA A 449 -0.01 -6.56 -23.84
N ALA A 450 -0.52 -6.12 -24.99
CA ALA A 450 -0.58 -6.92 -26.22
C ALA A 450 0.73 -6.92 -27.03
N ASP A 451 1.71 -6.09 -26.66
CA ASP A 451 2.97 -5.97 -27.38
C ASP A 451 3.93 -7.11 -27.00
N PRO A 452 4.41 -7.93 -27.97
CA PRO A 452 5.31 -9.04 -27.70
C PRO A 452 6.61 -8.65 -26.98
N ARG A 453 7.09 -7.40 -27.15
CA ARG A 453 8.30 -6.89 -26.49
C ARG A 453 8.16 -6.87 -24.97
N PHE A 454 6.93 -6.72 -24.47
CA PHE A 454 6.62 -6.63 -23.04
C PHE A 454 6.01 -7.93 -22.48
N ALA A 455 5.89 -8.99 -23.29
CA ALA A 455 5.25 -10.25 -22.89
C ALA A 455 5.88 -10.87 -21.62
N ARG A 456 7.21 -10.78 -21.48
CA ARG A 456 7.90 -11.26 -20.28
C ARG A 456 7.57 -10.43 -19.04
N ALA A 457 7.53 -9.10 -19.18
CA ALA A 457 7.17 -8.21 -18.08
C ALA A 457 5.71 -8.45 -17.64
N ARG A 458 4.78 -8.54 -18.60
CA ARG A 458 3.37 -8.88 -18.34
C ARG A 458 3.24 -10.21 -17.59
N ALA A 459 3.85 -11.27 -18.11
CA ALA A 459 3.76 -12.60 -17.50
C ALA A 459 4.33 -12.63 -16.07
N ASN A 460 5.46 -11.95 -15.84
CA ASN A 460 6.10 -11.87 -14.53
C ASN A 460 5.25 -11.10 -13.51
N LEU A 461 4.69 -9.96 -13.91
CA LEU A 461 3.86 -9.13 -13.02
C LEU A 461 2.49 -9.77 -12.75
N SER A 462 1.89 -10.40 -13.75
CA SER A 462 0.66 -11.18 -13.61
C SER A 462 0.85 -12.32 -12.60
N ALA A 463 1.93 -13.11 -12.74
CA ALA A 463 2.26 -14.18 -11.80
C ALA A 463 2.61 -13.67 -10.40
N LEU A 464 3.31 -12.53 -10.31
CA LEU A 464 3.62 -11.93 -9.01
C LEU A 464 2.36 -11.42 -8.31
N LEU A 465 1.44 -10.79 -9.05
CA LEU A 465 0.13 -10.39 -8.55
C LEU A 465 -0.62 -11.62 -8.01
N ASP A 466 -0.73 -12.70 -8.79
CA ASP A 466 -1.38 -13.93 -8.37
C ASP A 466 -0.81 -14.49 -7.07
N SER A 467 0.52 -14.60 -6.98
CA SER A 467 1.21 -15.05 -5.76
C SER A 467 0.87 -14.19 -4.55
N LYS A 468 0.81 -12.86 -4.70
CA LYS A 468 0.43 -11.95 -3.60
C LYS A 468 -1.05 -12.01 -3.26
N LEU A 469 -1.94 -12.18 -4.25
CA LEU A 469 -3.36 -12.33 -4.00
C LEU A 469 -3.67 -13.67 -3.30
N VAL A 470 -2.99 -14.75 -3.65
CA VAL A 470 -3.08 -16.04 -2.94
C VAL A 470 -2.57 -15.90 -1.51
N ALA A 471 -1.38 -15.33 -1.31
CA ALA A 471 -0.81 -15.14 0.03
C ALA A 471 -1.65 -14.20 0.92
N SER A 472 -2.36 -13.24 0.33
CA SER A 472 -3.26 -12.34 1.05
C SER A 472 -4.70 -12.84 1.13
N GLN A 473 -4.98 -14.06 0.63
CA GLN A 473 -6.29 -14.70 0.64
C GLN A 473 -7.39 -13.84 -0.03
N ASP A 474 -7.07 -13.25 -1.18
CA ASP A 474 -8.07 -12.55 -1.98
C ASP A 474 -9.22 -13.51 -2.38
N PRO A 475 -10.49 -13.16 -2.10
CA PRO A 475 -11.64 -14.01 -2.41
C PRO A 475 -11.81 -14.33 -3.91
N ARG A 476 -11.15 -13.59 -4.80
CA ARG A 476 -11.14 -13.86 -6.25
C ARG A 476 -10.11 -14.90 -6.66
N MET A 477 -9.19 -15.27 -5.76
CA MET A 477 -8.24 -16.35 -5.99
C MET A 477 -8.85 -17.68 -5.57
N VAL A 478 -9.47 -18.36 -6.53
CA VAL A 478 -9.99 -19.71 -6.31
C VAL A 478 -8.86 -20.72 -6.50
N VAL A 479 -8.43 -21.35 -5.41
CA VAL A 479 -7.46 -22.47 -5.45
C VAL A 479 -8.22 -23.78 -5.22
N THR A 480 -8.51 -24.51 -6.29
CA THR A 480 -9.26 -25.77 -6.23
C THR A 480 -8.38 -26.95 -5.81
N GLY A 481 -8.97 -27.90 -5.07
CA GLY A 481 -8.30 -29.16 -4.69
C GLY A 481 -7.17 -29.01 -3.67
N ARG A 482 -7.16 -27.92 -2.89
CA ARG A 482 -6.13 -27.65 -1.87
C ARG A 482 -6.75 -27.07 -0.59
N GLN A 483 -6.17 -27.40 0.55
CA GLN A 483 -6.43 -26.79 1.85
C GLN A 483 -5.40 -25.70 2.14
N THR A 484 -5.86 -24.50 2.46
CA THR A 484 -5.00 -23.41 2.93
C THR A 484 -4.80 -23.51 4.44
N ARG A 485 -3.55 -23.47 4.90
CA ARG A 485 -3.15 -23.39 6.30
C ARG A 485 -2.21 -22.22 6.51
N HIS A 486 -2.29 -21.59 7.69
CA HIS A 486 -1.33 -20.59 8.13
C HIS A 486 -0.35 -21.25 9.08
N ILE A 487 0.94 -21.27 8.71
CA ILE A 487 2.00 -21.93 9.48
C ILE A 487 3.12 -20.93 9.69
N GLU A 488 3.33 -20.53 10.95
CA GLU A 488 4.39 -19.57 11.33
C GLU A 488 4.33 -18.25 10.52
N GLY A 489 3.13 -17.82 10.13
CA GLY A 489 2.87 -16.63 9.30
C GLY A 489 2.97 -16.82 7.78
N TRP A 490 3.29 -18.02 7.29
CA TRP A 490 3.21 -18.36 5.86
C TRP A 490 1.84 -18.93 5.48
N THR A 491 1.37 -18.56 4.29
CA THR A 491 0.26 -19.25 3.61
C THR A 491 0.79 -20.53 2.97
N VAL A 492 0.32 -21.69 3.45
CA VAL A 492 0.70 -23.02 2.96
C VAL A 492 -0.51 -23.72 2.33
N LEU A 493 -0.41 -24.06 1.04
CA LEU A 493 -1.48 -24.70 0.27
C LEU A 493 -1.18 -26.18 0.05
N ILE A 494 -2.00 -27.04 0.67
CA ILE A 494 -1.77 -28.49 0.73
C ILE A 494 -2.78 -29.22 -0.17
N SER A 495 -2.29 -30.03 -1.10
CA SER A 495 -3.15 -30.83 -2.00
C SER A 495 -4.08 -31.78 -1.25
N ASP A 496 -5.37 -31.77 -1.61
CA ASP A 496 -6.37 -32.73 -1.13
C ASP A 496 -6.03 -34.16 -1.55
N GLU A 497 -5.42 -34.34 -2.73
CA GLU A 497 -4.96 -35.64 -3.21
C GLU A 497 -3.90 -36.24 -2.28
N LEU A 498 -2.94 -35.43 -1.82
CA LEU A 498 -1.92 -35.88 -0.89
C LEU A 498 -2.48 -36.23 0.48
N LEU A 499 -3.43 -35.43 0.98
CA LEU A 499 -4.12 -35.70 2.23
C LEU A 499 -4.93 -37.01 2.16
N LYS A 500 -5.41 -37.39 0.97
CA LYS A 500 -6.12 -38.65 0.74
C LYS A 500 -5.19 -39.85 0.53
N ASN A 501 -4.22 -39.72 -0.36
CA ASN A 501 -3.43 -40.85 -0.88
C ASN A 501 -2.10 -41.04 -0.13
N GLN A 502 -1.61 -40.00 0.55
CA GLN A 502 -0.31 -39.97 1.23
C GLN A 502 -0.39 -39.26 2.59
N ALA A 503 -1.49 -39.47 3.33
CA ALA A 503 -1.80 -38.72 4.55
C ALA A 503 -0.66 -38.67 5.57
N ALA A 504 -0.08 -39.83 5.92
CA ALA A 504 0.98 -39.91 6.93
C ALA A 504 2.26 -39.16 6.52
N ALA A 505 2.69 -39.33 5.27
CA ALA A 505 3.85 -38.60 4.74
C ALA A 505 3.59 -37.09 4.66
N THR A 506 2.38 -36.71 4.27
CA THR A 506 1.97 -35.30 4.16
C THR A 506 1.92 -34.63 5.53
N VAL A 507 1.33 -35.26 6.54
CA VAL A 507 1.32 -34.76 7.92
C VAL A 507 2.74 -34.59 8.44
N ARG A 508 3.60 -35.60 8.23
CA ARG A 508 5.01 -35.53 8.64
C ARG A 508 5.77 -34.41 7.93
N ALA A 509 5.56 -34.21 6.64
CA ALA A 509 6.18 -33.13 5.88
C ALA A 509 5.74 -31.76 6.39
N VAL A 510 4.45 -31.59 6.71
CA VAL A 510 3.91 -30.34 7.28
C VAL A 510 4.50 -30.05 8.67
N GLU A 511 4.65 -31.05 9.53
CA GLU A 511 5.31 -30.90 10.83
C GLU A 511 6.77 -30.44 10.69
N LEU A 512 7.52 -31.08 9.77
CA LEU A 512 8.92 -30.75 9.53
C LEU A 512 9.06 -29.35 8.88
N LEU A 513 8.14 -28.98 7.98
CA LEU A 513 8.07 -27.65 7.41
C LEU A 513 7.85 -26.60 8.49
N ALA A 514 6.91 -26.80 9.42
CA ALA A 514 6.69 -25.89 10.54
C ALA A 514 7.98 -25.69 11.37
N GLY A 515 8.72 -26.78 11.62
CA GLY A 515 10.04 -26.71 12.27
C GLY A 515 11.07 -25.88 11.49
N HIS A 516 11.11 -26.01 10.16
CA HIS A 516 11.97 -25.20 9.31
C HIS A 516 11.59 -23.72 9.32
N LEU A 517 10.29 -23.40 9.22
CA LEU A 517 9.80 -22.02 9.22
C LEU A 517 10.08 -21.33 10.56
N LYS A 518 9.89 -22.04 11.68
CA LYS A 518 10.26 -21.54 13.01
C LYS A 518 11.74 -21.24 13.14
N GLU A 519 12.59 -22.10 12.58
CA GLU A 519 14.04 -21.87 12.54
C GLU A 519 14.40 -20.64 11.69
N ILE A 520 13.73 -20.44 10.56
CA ILE A 520 13.90 -19.25 9.70
C ILE A 520 13.58 -17.99 10.49
N ILE A 521 12.44 -17.94 11.18
CA ILE A 521 12.07 -16.81 12.05
C ILE A 521 13.16 -16.53 13.08
N ARG A 522 13.76 -17.59 13.65
CA ARG A 522 14.78 -17.47 14.71
C ARG A 522 16.11 -16.90 14.20
N VAL A 523 16.51 -17.25 12.97
CA VAL A 523 17.86 -16.91 12.46
C VAL A 523 17.89 -15.69 11.53
N MET A 524 16.75 -15.33 10.93
CA MET A 524 16.68 -14.23 9.97
C MET A 524 16.24 -12.91 10.63
N PRO A 525 16.66 -11.74 10.09
CA PRO A 525 16.13 -10.45 10.52
C PRO A 525 14.59 -10.39 10.38
N PRO A 526 13.86 -9.82 11.35
CA PRO A 526 12.39 -9.74 11.28
C PRO A 526 11.86 -9.05 10.02
N SER A 527 12.56 -8.04 9.50
CA SER A 527 12.21 -7.35 8.25
C SER A 527 12.29 -8.27 7.03
N ALA A 528 13.27 -9.17 6.98
CA ALA A 528 13.40 -10.16 5.92
C ALA A 528 12.34 -11.26 6.05
N VAL A 529 12.06 -11.72 7.28
CA VAL A 529 11.00 -12.70 7.56
C VAL A 529 9.64 -12.19 7.07
N ALA A 530 9.29 -10.94 7.38
CA ALA A 530 8.04 -10.34 6.95
C ALA A 530 7.88 -10.35 5.41
N LEU A 531 8.97 -10.17 4.66
CA LEU A 531 8.95 -10.29 3.21
C LEU A 531 8.78 -11.74 2.75
N LEU A 532 9.51 -12.68 3.36
CA LEU A 532 9.45 -14.11 3.02
C LEU A 532 8.06 -14.70 3.28
N GLN A 533 7.36 -14.26 4.33
CA GLN A 533 6.00 -14.66 4.66
C GLN A 533 4.97 -14.30 3.57
N THR A 534 5.31 -13.36 2.68
CA THR A 534 4.47 -13.02 1.52
C THR A 534 4.64 -13.98 0.33
N VAL A 535 5.46 -15.02 0.46
CA VAL A 535 5.67 -16.06 -0.57
C VAL A 535 4.82 -17.29 -0.21
N PRO A 536 3.84 -17.68 -1.05
CA PRO A 536 3.05 -18.87 -0.78
C PRO A 536 3.89 -20.14 -0.92
N ILE A 537 3.65 -21.10 -0.04
CA ILE A 537 4.28 -22.44 -0.08
C ILE A 537 3.24 -23.46 -0.51
N TRP A 538 3.59 -24.29 -1.49
CA TRP A 538 2.69 -25.27 -2.09
C TRP A 538 3.20 -26.68 -1.77
N ILE A 539 2.33 -27.52 -1.22
CA ILE A 539 2.61 -28.96 -1.04
C ILE A 539 1.79 -29.71 -2.08
N SER A 540 2.46 -30.20 -3.11
CA SER A 540 1.87 -30.74 -4.33
C SER A 540 2.26 -32.22 -4.55
N PRO A 541 1.44 -33.00 -5.28
CA PRO A 541 1.82 -34.34 -5.73
C PRO A 541 3.09 -34.33 -6.60
N GLU A 542 3.73 -35.48 -6.71
CA GLU A 542 4.87 -35.67 -7.63
C GLU A 542 4.43 -35.62 -9.09
N TYR A 543 5.23 -34.98 -9.93
CA TYR A 543 5.00 -34.95 -11.38
C TYR A 543 5.76 -36.12 -12.05
N PRO A 544 5.16 -36.89 -12.98
CA PRO A 544 5.76 -38.12 -13.53
C PRO A 544 7.18 -38.01 -14.12
N HIS A 545 7.57 -36.81 -14.56
CA HIS A 545 8.87 -36.57 -15.22
C HIS A 545 9.84 -35.76 -14.37
N PHE A 546 9.48 -35.45 -13.12
CA PHE A 546 10.30 -34.65 -12.21
C PHE A 546 10.67 -35.48 -10.99
N ALA A 547 11.94 -35.43 -10.61
CA ALA A 547 12.34 -35.97 -9.32
C ALA A 547 11.62 -35.20 -8.20
N PRO A 548 11.20 -35.84 -7.10
CA PRO A 548 10.62 -35.14 -5.96
C PRO A 548 11.63 -34.17 -5.34
N HIS A 549 11.32 -32.88 -5.31
CA HIS A 549 12.14 -31.87 -4.64
C HIS A 549 11.30 -30.66 -4.19
N ALA A 550 11.94 -29.73 -3.49
CA ALA A 550 11.43 -28.39 -3.28
C ALA A 550 12.06 -27.46 -4.31
N GLU A 551 11.30 -26.51 -4.84
CA GLU A 551 11.79 -25.55 -5.84
C GLU A 551 10.99 -24.25 -5.81
N TYR A 552 11.67 -23.13 -6.09
CA TYR A 552 11.03 -21.85 -6.38
C TYR A 552 10.72 -21.70 -7.89
N HIS A 553 9.55 -21.15 -8.23
CA HIS A 553 9.13 -20.98 -9.62
C HIS A 553 9.17 -19.51 -10.10
N PRO A 554 10.27 -19.02 -10.68
CA PRO A 554 10.36 -17.62 -11.14
C PRO A 554 9.59 -17.32 -12.43
N ASP A 555 9.30 -18.33 -13.26
CA ASP A 555 8.73 -18.17 -14.60
C ASP A 555 7.46 -18.99 -14.80
N ILE A 556 6.33 -18.30 -14.97
CA ILE A 556 5.02 -18.90 -15.22
C ILE A 556 4.95 -19.67 -16.55
N ASN A 557 5.74 -19.28 -17.56
CA ASN A 557 5.72 -19.96 -18.85
C ASN A 557 6.35 -21.34 -18.72
N TRP A 558 7.43 -21.47 -17.94
CA TRP A 558 8.02 -22.77 -17.61
C TRP A 558 7.04 -23.64 -16.83
N VAL A 559 6.36 -23.08 -15.83
CA VAL A 559 5.33 -23.80 -15.04
C VAL A 559 4.26 -24.39 -15.96
N ARG A 560 3.70 -23.56 -16.87
CA ARG A 560 2.69 -23.99 -17.86
C ARG A 560 3.21 -25.05 -18.81
N ALA A 561 4.40 -24.85 -19.39
CA ALA A 561 4.99 -25.77 -20.35
C ALA A 561 5.23 -27.17 -19.77
N ASN A 562 5.39 -27.28 -18.45
CA ASN A 562 5.61 -28.53 -17.74
C ASN A 562 4.35 -29.09 -17.08
N GLY A 563 3.16 -28.61 -17.48
CA GLY A 563 1.87 -29.16 -17.04
C GLY A 563 1.55 -28.92 -15.56
N ARG A 564 2.16 -27.91 -14.94
CA ARG A 564 1.91 -27.53 -13.55
C ARG A 564 0.83 -26.45 -13.45
N ASP A 565 0.23 -26.32 -12.27
CA ASP A 565 -0.75 -25.28 -11.97
C ASP A 565 -0.08 -23.89 -12.05
N PRO A 566 -0.51 -22.98 -12.94
CA PRO A 566 0.11 -21.66 -13.07
C PRO A 566 0.15 -20.83 -11.79
N LEU A 567 -0.73 -21.09 -10.82
CA LEU A 567 -0.77 -20.35 -9.55
C LEU A 567 0.45 -20.63 -8.65
N VAL A 568 1.20 -21.70 -8.89
CA VAL A 568 2.44 -21.98 -8.13
C VAL A 568 3.59 -21.05 -8.52
N ALA A 569 3.46 -20.34 -9.66
CA ALA A 569 4.44 -19.36 -10.09
C ALA A 569 4.62 -18.27 -9.01
N LYS A 570 5.87 -17.81 -8.86
CA LYS A 570 6.30 -16.88 -7.81
C LYS A 570 6.04 -17.42 -6.37
N GLY A 571 5.88 -18.74 -6.22
CA GLY A 571 5.81 -19.46 -4.94
C GLY A 571 6.91 -20.51 -4.82
N VAL A 572 6.98 -21.14 -3.64
CA VAL A 572 7.84 -22.31 -3.39
C VAL A 572 6.98 -23.56 -3.42
N GLU A 573 7.27 -24.50 -4.30
CA GLU A 573 6.56 -25.78 -4.42
C GLU A 573 7.39 -26.93 -3.85
N MET A 574 6.73 -27.82 -3.11
CA MET A 574 7.30 -28.99 -2.48
C MET A 574 6.55 -30.23 -2.98
N THR A 575 7.22 -31.01 -3.82
CA THR A 575 6.70 -32.28 -4.37
C THR A 575 7.28 -33.51 -3.66
N ASN A 576 8.12 -33.29 -2.65
CA ASN A 576 8.96 -34.30 -2.03
C ASN A 576 8.41 -34.89 -0.72
N VAL A 577 7.09 -34.88 -0.50
CA VAL A 577 6.50 -35.29 0.80
C VAL A 577 6.94 -36.67 1.30
N ARG A 578 7.18 -37.64 0.39
CA ARG A 578 7.64 -38.99 0.76
C ARG A 578 9.07 -39.04 1.27
N ILE A 579 9.92 -38.13 0.80
CA ILE A 579 11.34 -38.08 1.14
C ILE A 579 11.70 -36.84 1.95
N PHE A 580 10.71 -36.05 2.39
CA PHE A 580 10.91 -34.76 3.06
C PHE A 580 11.83 -34.88 4.27
N GLU A 581 11.66 -35.92 5.09
CA GLU A 581 12.55 -36.14 6.24
C GLU A 581 13.99 -36.49 5.85
N ALA A 582 14.16 -37.31 4.81
CA ALA A 582 15.48 -37.63 4.28
C ALA A 582 16.16 -36.37 3.72
N GLU A 583 15.38 -35.51 3.05
CA GLU A 583 15.82 -34.21 2.54
C GLU A 583 16.17 -33.23 3.67
N THR A 584 15.37 -33.17 4.75
CA THR A 584 15.70 -32.41 5.96
C THR A 584 17.04 -32.86 6.55
N LYS A 585 17.31 -34.18 6.61
CA LYS A 585 18.59 -34.72 7.10
C LYS A 585 19.75 -34.37 6.16
N ARG A 586 19.53 -34.45 4.84
CA ARG A 586 20.54 -34.14 3.80
C ARG A 586 20.87 -32.65 3.73
N MET A 587 19.84 -31.81 3.86
CA MET A 587 19.88 -30.36 3.68
C MET A 587 18.95 -29.64 4.68
N PRO A 588 19.37 -29.44 5.94
CA PRO A 588 18.52 -28.89 7.00
C PRO A 588 17.92 -27.49 6.76
N VAL A 589 18.40 -26.75 5.75
CA VAL A 589 17.97 -25.39 5.42
C VAL A 589 17.40 -25.28 4.00
N PHE A 590 16.94 -26.39 3.39
CA PHE A 590 16.44 -26.35 2.01
C PHE A 590 15.25 -25.41 1.82
N VAL A 591 14.36 -25.31 2.82
CA VAL A 591 13.21 -24.38 2.76
C VAL A 591 13.69 -22.92 2.72
N LEU A 592 14.70 -22.57 3.52
CA LEU A 592 15.31 -21.23 3.47
C LEU A 592 16.00 -20.98 2.13
N HIS A 593 16.63 -22.00 1.56
CA HIS A 593 17.27 -21.90 0.25
C HIS A 593 16.24 -21.58 -0.86
N GLU A 594 15.12 -22.28 -0.91
CA GLU A 594 14.04 -21.95 -1.87
C GLU A 594 13.44 -20.56 -1.62
N LEU A 595 13.22 -20.20 -0.36
CA LEU A 595 12.76 -18.86 0.01
C LEU A 595 13.78 -17.78 -0.34
N ALA A 596 15.08 -18.10 -0.37
CA ALA A 596 16.12 -17.17 -0.80
C ALA A 596 16.08 -16.91 -2.31
N HIS A 597 15.72 -17.91 -3.13
CA HIS A 597 15.41 -17.67 -4.53
C HIS A 597 14.22 -16.72 -4.69
N ALA A 598 13.16 -16.91 -3.89
CA ALA A 598 12.01 -16.02 -3.90
C ALA A 598 12.38 -14.58 -3.49
N TYR A 599 13.22 -14.43 -2.46
CA TYR A 599 13.73 -13.14 -2.01
C TYR A 599 14.59 -12.47 -3.09
N HIS A 600 15.48 -13.22 -3.74
CA HIS A 600 16.30 -12.71 -4.83
C HIS A 600 15.45 -12.25 -6.02
N ASP A 601 14.43 -13.00 -6.42
CA ASP A 601 13.52 -12.62 -7.51
C ASP A 601 12.66 -11.40 -7.13
N GLN A 602 11.90 -11.50 -6.03
CA GLN A 602 10.81 -10.57 -5.72
C GLN A 602 11.25 -9.31 -4.97
N VAL A 603 12.41 -9.35 -4.30
CA VAL A 603 12.90 -8.26 -3.45
C VAL A 603 14.16 -7.64 -4.04
N LEU A 604 15.18 -8.44 -4.35
CA LEU A 604 16.47 -7.93 -4.81
C LEU A 604 16.52 -7.70 -6.33
N GLY A 605 15.77 -8.50 -7.09
CA GLY A 605 15.88 -8.70 -8.53
C GLY A 605 17.10 -9.55 -8.89
N PHE A 606 16.93 -10.55 -9.78
CA PHE A 606 18.05 -11.39 -10.24
C PHE A 606 19.18 -10.61 -10.94
N ASP A 607 18.88 -9.41 -11.41
CA ASP A 607 19.84 -8.50 -12.03
C ASP A 607 20.59 -7.61 -11.04
N ASN A 608 20.47 -7.85 -9.73
CA ASN A 608 21.13 -7.07 -8.70
C ASN A 608 22.67 -6.99 -8.94
N PRO A 609 23.24 -5.79 -9.14
CA PRO A 609 24.63 -5.63 -9.53
C PRO A 609 25.60 -6.02 -8.41
N GLU A 610 25.22 -5.85 -7.14
CA GLU A 610 26.08 -6.22 -6.00
C GLU A 610 26.21 -7.73 -5.87
N ILE A 611 25.11 -8.46 -6.05
CA ILE A 611 25.09 -9.94 -6.04
C ILE A 611 25.89 -10.47 -7.23
N LYS A 612 25.69 -9.91 -8.43
CA LYS A 612 26.49 -10.27 -9.62
C LYS A 612 27.97 -10.02 -9.38
N ALA A 613 28.34 -8.86 -8.85
CA ALA A 613 29.74 -8.55 -8.55
C ALA A 613 30.32 -9.47 -7.46
N ALA A 614 29.52 -9.86 -6.46
CA ALA A 614 29.93 -10.83 -5.45
C ALA A 614 30.18 -12.22 -6.04
N TYR A 615 29.28 -12.68 -6.92
CA TYR A 615 29.44 -13.92 -7.68
C TYR A 615 30.72 -13.90 -8.54
N GLU A 616 30.95 -12.84 -9.31
CA GLU A 616 32.15 -12.72 -10.15
C GLU A 616 33.45 -12.68 -9.32
N ARG A 617 33.45 -12.05 -8.14
CA ARG A 617 34.57 -12.12 -7.20
C ARG A 617 34.80 -13.54 -6.67
N ALA A 618 33.73 -14.26 -6.32
CA ALA A 618 33.82 -15.63 -5.85
C ALA A 618 34.38 -16.56 -6.93
N LYS A 619 33.89 -16.41 -8.16
CA LYS A 619 34.35 -17.13 -9.36
C LYS A 619 35.81 -16.85 -9.69
N SER A 620 36.20 -15.58 -9.78
CA SER A 620 37.58 -15.18 -10.10
C SER A 620 38.61 -15.56 -9.03
N SER A 621 38.22 -15.58 -7.75
CA SER A 621 39.10 -15.97 -6.66
C SER A 621 39.26 -17.49 -6.49
N GLY A 622 38.46 -18.30 -7.20
CA GLY A 622 38.40 -19.76 -6.99
C GLY A 622 37.85 -20.16 -5.62
N SER A 623 37.39 -19.21 -4.81
CA SER A 623 36.76 -19.49 -3.51
C SER A 623 35.44 -20.26 -3.66
N TYR A 624 34.87 -20.25 -4.86
CA TYR A 624 33.71 -21.01 -5.29
C TYR A 624 34.00 -22.50 -5.59
N ASP A 625 35.24 -22.85 -5.97
CA ASP A 625 35.62 -24.21 -6.35
C ASP A 625 35.70 -25.17 -5.15
N ARG A 626 35.78 -24.60 -3.93
CA ARG A 626 35.97 -25.38 -2.71
C ARG A 626 35.28 -24.73 -1.51
N VAL A 627 34.03 -25.12 -1.27
CA VAL A 627 33.31 -24.68 -0.07
C VAL A 627 33.57 -25.66 1.07
N GLU A 628 34.08 -25.15 2.19
CA GLU A 628 34.18 -25.93 3.43
C GLU A 628 32.80 -26.19 4.01
N ARG A 629 32.47 -27.47 4.14
CA ARG A 629 31.22 -27.89 4.76
C ARG A 629 31.52 -28.60 6.07
N PHE A 630 31.08 -28.01 7.17
CA PHE A 630 31.12 -28.65 8.48
C PHE A 630 30.15 -29.83 8.50
N ILE A 631 30.65 -31.03 8.79
CA ILE A 631 29.83 -32.25 8.85
C ILE A 631 29.62 -32.70 10.30
N ALA A 632 30.60 -32.45 11.15
CA ALA A 632 30.53 -32.69 12.59
C ALA A 632 31.49 -31.72 13.33
N PRO A 633 31.38 -31.57 14.66
CA PRO A 633 32.36 -30.82 15.45
C PRO A 633 33.78 -31.35 15.18
N GLY A 634 34.68 -30.47 14.72
CA GLY A 634 36.05 -30.84 14.36
C GLY A 634 36.24 -31.55 13.01
N ALA A 635 35.18 -31.72 12.20
CA ALA A 635 35.27 -32.37 10.89
C ALA A 635 34.67 -31.50 9.76
N THR A 636 35.55 -30.98 8.90
CA THR A 636 35.20 -30.32 7.64
C THR A 636 35.48 -31.25 6.47
N ARG A 637 34.64 -31.18 5.43
CA ARG A 637 34.95 -31.80 4.13
C ARG A 637 34.84 -30.73 3.07
N HIS A 638 35.80 -30.75 2.17
CA HIS A 638 35.79 -29.92 0.98
C HIS A 638 34.89 -30.58 -0.06
N PHE A 639 33.89 -29.84 -0.53
CA PHE A 639 33.12 -30.24 -1.69
C PHE A 639 33.48 -29.29 -2.82
N ARG A 640 33.69 -29.84 -4.02
CA ARG A 640 33.41 -29.07 -5.22
C ARG A 640 31.92 -28.82 -5.14
N ALA A 641 31.55 -27.59 -4.88
CA ALA A 641 30.15 -27.29 -4.81
C ALA A 641 29.54 -27.64 -6.18
N ARG A 642 28.30 -28.12 -6.24
CA ARG A 642 27.60 -28.55 -7.48
C ARG A 642 27.32 -27.37 -8.44
N LEU A 643 28.19 -26.37 -8.40
CA LEU A 643 28.00 -24.99 -8.79
C LEU A 643 28.62 -24.69 -10.17
N CYS A 644 29.00 -25.71 -10.95
CA CYS A 644 29.74 -25.51 -12.20
C CYS A 644 28.87 -25.49 -13.47
N ASP A 645 27.57 -25.79 -13.40
CA ASP A 645 26.79 -26.04 -14.63
C ASP A 645 25.81 -24.92 -14.99
N ASP A 646 25.51 -24.00 -14.08
CA ASP A 646 24.58 -22.90 -14.36
C ASP A 646 25.28 -21.54 -14.13
N GLU A 647 25.44 -20.77 -15.21
CA GLU A 647 25.97 -19.39 -15.24
C GLU A 647 25.03 -18.38 -14.54
N ARG A 648 24.46 -18.72 -13.38
CA ARG A 648 23.35 -18.00 -12.75
C ARG A 648 23.75 -17.48 -11.37
N SER A 649 23.92 -16.17 -11.26
CA SER A 649 24.01 -15.44 -9.98
C SER A 649 22.83 -15.72 -9.03
N GLY A 650 21.70 -16.17 -9.57
CA GLY A 650 20.52 -16.62 -8.84
C GLY A 650 20.82 -17.73 -7.83
N GLU A 651 21.52 -18.78 -8.28
CA GLU A 651 21.90 -19.94 -7.47
C GLU A 651 22.95 -19.57 -6.42
N TYR A 652 23.89 -18.69 -6.79
CA TYR A 652 24.91 -18.19 -5.88
C TYR A 652 24.33 -17.57 -4.59
N PHE A 653 23.28 -16.74 -4.72
CA PHE A 653 22.65 -16.10 -3.57
C PHE A 653 21.95 -17.12 -2.67
N ALA A 654 21.14 -18.02 -3.23
CA ALA A 654 20.43 -19.03 -2.46
C ALA A 654 21.40 -20.04 -1.81
N GLU A 655 22.49 -20.39 -2.47
CA GLU A 655 23.52 -21.27 -1.93
C GLU A 655 24.29 -20.65 -0.76
N CYS A 656 24.49 -19.32 -0.75
CA CYS A 656 25.09 -18.62 0.40
C CYS A 656 24.29 -18.85 1.68
N THR A 657 22.97 -18.97 1.61
CA THR A 657 22.14 -19.27 2.80
C THR A 657 22.49 -20.63 3.43
N ARG A 658 22.91 -21.61 2.62
CA ARG A 658 23.32 -22.93 3.08
C ARG A 658 24.67 -22.93 3.79
N VAL A 659 25.50 -21.94 3.50
CA VAL A 659 26.80 -21.75 4.16
C VAL A 659 26.62 -20.99 5.47
N ILE A 660 25.81 -19.93 5.46
CA ILE A 660 25.64 -19.02 6.60
C ILE A 660 24.75 -19.62 7.70
N PHE A 661 23.61 -20.21 7.32
CA PHE A 661 22.54 -20.55 8.27
C PHE A 661 22.41 -22.05 8.58
N ARG A 662 23.32 -22.90 8.08
CA ARG A 662 23.26 -24.33 8.40
C ARG A 662 23.48 -24.53 9.91
N PRO A 663 22.60 -25.23 10.62
CA PRO A 663 22.82 -25.54 12.03
C PRO A 663 24.12 -26.30 12.21
N GLN A 664 25.12 -25.69 12.86
CA GLN A 664 26.09 -26.46 13.63
C GLN A 664 25.27 -27.11 14.75
N ARG A 665 25.25 -28.45 14.85
CA ARG A 665 24.42 -29.19 15.81
C ARG A 665 24.39 -28.47 17.16
N LEU A 666 23.18 -28.25 17.69
CA LEU A 666 22.85 -28.06 19.12
C LEU A 666 24.09 -28.05 20.02
N VAL A 667 24.60 -26.85 20.37
CA VAL A 667 25.30 -26.43 21.60
C VAL A 667 26.02 -25.08 21.34
N SER A 668 25.70 -24.10 22.20
CA SER A 668 26.32 -22.77 22.45
C SER A 668 27.18 -22.10 21.36
N LEU A 669 26.72 -20.97 20.84
CA LEU A 669 27.55 -20.03 20.07
C LEU A 669 28.03 -18.86 20.95
N ARG A 670 29.36 -18.70 21.04
CA ARG A 670 29.99 -17.37 21.09
C ARG A 670 30.36 -16.96 19.64
N PRO A 671 30.26 -15.67 19.26
CA PRO A 671 30.55 -15.25 17.91
C PRO A 671 32.05 -15.16 17.65
N ALA A 672 32.53 -15.76 16.55
CA ALA A 672 33.89 -15.55 16.04
C ALA A 672 33.97 -14.23 15.24
N SER A 673 34.99 -13.43 15.57
CA SER A 673 35.08 -11.99 15.31
C SER A 673 35.58 -11.54 13.93
N ASN A 674 35.77 -12.43 12.95
CA ASN A 674 36.63 -12.11 11.79
C ASN A 674 35.97 -12.18 10.39
N TRP A 675 34.67 -11.91 10.26
CA TRP A 675 34.03 -11.85 8.93
C TRP A 675 33.97 -10.41 8.39
N PRO A 676 34.36 -10.17 7.12
CA PRO A 676 34.24 -8.86 6.47
C PRO A 676 32.79 -8.36 6.46
N SER A 677 32.59 -7.06 6.71
CA SER A 677 31.29 -6.41 6.89
C SER A 677 30.33 -6.53 5.71
N THR A 678 30.82 -6.84 4.51
CA THR A 678 30.04 -7.05 3.29
C THR A 678 29.25 -8.36 3.31
N THR A 679 29.81 -9.42 3.91
CA THR A 679 29.16 -10.76 4.03
C THR A 679 28.09 -10.81 5.12
N ARG A 680 28.05 -9.81 6.01
CA ARG A 680 26.94 -9.62 6.96
C ARG A 680 25.84 -8.70 6.41
N ARG A 681 26.08 -8.04 5.27
CA ARG A 681 25.13 -7.14 4.61
C ARG A 681 24.35 -7.82 3.48
N CYS A 682 24.95 -8.79 2.79
CA CYS A 682 24.20 -9.77 1.98
C CYS A 682 23.56 -10.81 2.90
#